data_AF-A0A951LZ30-F1
#
_entry.id   AF-A0A951LZ30-F1
#
_cell.length_a   1.000
_cell.length_b   1.000
_cell.length_c   1.000
_cell.angle_alpha   90.00
_cell.angle_beta   90.00
_cell.angle_gamma   90.00
#
_symmetry.space_group_name_H-M   'P 1'
#
loop_
_entity.id
_entity.type
_entity.pdbx_description
1 polymer ?
#
loop_
_entity_poly.entity_id
_entity_poly.type
_entity_poly.pdbx_seq_one_letter_code
_entity_poly.pdbx_strand_id
1 'polypeptide(L)'
;MVTNAYQLITNEADLRDAIAELSRHQVIGLDTETTSLNPYEGRLRLVQLAAPDGVRIIDLDRFADADPRQSAALAPLREMLADARPVKVAHNMKFDAKWIKHTLGVEIGGLFDTLLASQIISAGDPDERHGLEAVAARYLGETVDKTERLSDWSKELSAAQLEYAATDAALLLPLREKMIERLKADALLRVAQLEFKCVLPVAALELAGFYLDAKLWREQLKKVEKERARLADELQEMLSEGAVQGSLFGRADINLDSHVQLTDALKRLGVPLPDSTRNWKLQPLAAEYPVVAKLLEYRTMQKALTSYGENILDEISPATGRIHADFRQIGAPTGRFACLTAETLVATPAGFKRMDAVREGDFVKTSYGFKRVQSAWMNGIRHVYRIQLKDGQHIRATKDHLFLTAQGNEWKRLDELEPGDNVYVSLKNFAHEGKISSPPLNISLPEFRSRKEVTLPEALSVELCELMGLIEADGFLGRRHERPVAHRRLSGTPAEYDRAYLAFDWQDQPLIDRVVAISLKLFGQPFTEVKSRTCRVFQLASTRVAQFLAAIGLTGNAHTKKVPELVLSAPALYQGAFLRGLFEGDGHRTQNLIGLTSVNPQLLAQVQLMLSNMGIYSNIRRRIDRSGFSGADRWALNISKKSDITRFMLKVGFMSERKNRAFDFSPQ
;
A
#
# COMPACT_ATOMS: atom_id res chain seq x y z
N MET A 1 -34.84 20.59 -25.92
CA MET A 1 -35.84 20.71 -24.85
C MET A 1 -36.23 19.31 -24.47
N VAL A 2 -35.99 18.94 -23.22
CA VAL A 2 -36.46 17.68 -22.65
C VAL A 2 -37.98 17.77 -22.52
N THR A 3 -38.71 16.78 -23.01
CA THR A 3 -40.18 16.74 -22.89
C THR A 3 -40.53 16.24 -21.49
N ASN A 4 -41.06 17.12 -20.64
CA ASN A 4 -41.49 16.77 -19.27
C ASN A 4 -42.92 16.21 -19.22
N ALA A 5 -43.50 15.85 -20.37
CA ALA A 5 -44.80 15.18 -20.39
C ALA A 5 -44.67 13.80 -19.72
N TYR A 6 -45.49 13.57 -18.69
CA TYR A 6 -45.50 12.32 -17.95
C TYR A 6 -46.89 11.68 -17.89
N GLN A 7 -46.90 10.35 -17.80
CA GLN A 7 -48.08 9.54 -17.53
C GLN A 7 -47.88 8.83 -16.19
N LEU A 8 -48.82 9.03 -15.26
CA LEU A 8 -48.87 8.30 -14.00
C LEU A 8 -49.60 6.97 -14.22
N ILE A 9 -48.93 5.87 -13.90
CA ILE A 9 -49.42 4.50 -14.07
C ILE A 9 -49.80 3.97 -12.70
N THR A 10 -51.08 3.62 -12.55
CA THR A 10 -51.66 3.17 -11.27
C THR A 10 -52.42 1.85 -11.39
N ASN A 11 -52.46 1.22 -12.57
CA ASN A 11 -53.15 -0.04 -12.80
C ASN A 11 -52.40 -0.92 -13.80
N GLU A 12 -52.77 -2.20 -13.85
CA GLU A 12 -52.11 -3.22 -14.66
C GLU A 12 -52.23 -2.99 -16.17
N ALA A 13 -53.38 -2.50 -16.66
CA ALA A 13 -53.60 -2.31 -18.09
C ALA A 13 -52.66 -1.23 -18.63
N ASP A 14 -52.63 -0.07 -17.97
CA ASP A 14 -51.75 1.04 -18.33
C ASP A 14 -50.27 0.65 -18.20
N LEU A 15 -49.92 -0.17 -17.20
CA LEU A 15 -48.55 -0.66 -17.05
C LEU A 15 -48.13 -1.55 -18.22
N ARG A 16 -49.00 -2.46 -18.65
CA ARG A 16 -48.70 -3.37 -19.77
C ARG A 16 -48.47 -2.59 -21.07
N ASP A 17 -49.33 -1.61 -21.35
CA ASP A 17 -49.23 -0.79 -22.56
C ASP A 17 -47.97 0.09 -22.51
N ALA A 18 -47.70 0.73 -21.37
CA ALA A 18 -46.50 1.52 -21.16
C ALA A 18 -45.20 0.72 -21.35
N ILE A 19 -45.12 -0.49 -20.79
CA ILE A 19 -43.93 -1.35 -20.95
C ILE A 19 -43.78 -1.80 -22.41
N ALA A 20 -44.88 -2.11 -23.11
CA ALA A 20 -44.84 -2.49 -24.52
C ALA A 20 -44.33 -1.34 -25.42
N GLU A 21 -44.66 -0.09 -25.10
CA GLU A 21 -44.13 1.09 -25.77
C GLU A 21 -42.65 1.30 -25.45
N LEU A 22 -42.28 1.33 -24.16
CA LEU A 22 -40.90 1.54 -23.70
C LEU A 22 -39.93 0.49 -24.27
N SER A 23 -40.39 -0.76 -24.42
CA SER A 23 -39.59 -1.86 -24.97
C SER A 23 -39.18 -1.66 -26.44
N ARG A 24 -39.83 -0.75 -27.18
CA ARG A 24 -39.46 -0.40 -28.57
C ARG A 24 -38.25 0.52 -28.65
N HIS A 25 -37.91 1.19 -27.56
CA HIS A 25 -36.76 2.08 -27.51
C HIS A 25 -35.47 1.29 -27.29
N GLN A 26 -34.34 1.82 -27.77
CA GLN A 26 -33.04 1.20 -27.53
C GLN A 26 -32.49 1.52 -26.14
N VAL A 27 -32.91 2.65 -25.57
CA VAL A 27 -32.40 3.25 -24.35
C VAL A 27 -33.57 3.94 -23.64
N ILE A 28 -33.63 3.80 -22.33
CA ILE A 28 -34.59 4.48 -21.46
C ILE A 28 -33.88 5.06 -20.24
N GLY A 29 -34.35 6.20 -19.74
CA GLY A 29 -33.98 6.70 -18.41
C GLY A 29 -34.67 5.87 -17.34
N LEU A 30 -33.97 5.60 -16.25
CA LEU A 30 -34.46 4.91 -15.06
C LEU A 30 -34.09 5.76 -13.84
N ASP A 31 -35.08 6.00 -13.01
CA ASP A 31 -34.90 6.57 -11.67
C ASP A 31 -35.86 5.88 -10.70
N THR A 32 -35.61 6.04 -9.40
CA THR A 32 -36.45 5.48 -8.34
C THR A 32 -36.64 6.45 -7.18
N GLU A 33 -37.86 6.51 -6.65
CA GLU A 33 -38.15 7.27 -5.42
C GLU A 33 -38.54 6.35 -4.28
N THR A 34 -38.04 6.67 -3.08
CA THR A 34 -38.01 5.74 -1.95
C THR A 34 -38.27 6.47 -0.64
N THR A 35 -38.77 5.76 0.37
CA THR A 35 -39.05 6.36 1.69
C THR A 35 -37.85 6.31 2.65
N SER A 36 -36.74 5.70 2.24
CA SER A 36 -35.50 5.58 3.01
C SER A 36 -34.32 5.45 2.04
N LEU A 37 -33.10 5.64 2.53
CA LEU A 37 -31.89 5.34 1.76
C LEU A 37 -31.51 3.85 1.80
N ASN A 38 -32.06 3.10 2.77
CA ASN A 38 -31.78 1.68 2.97
C ASN A 38 -32.99 0.82 2.54
N PRO A 39 -32.83 -0.11 1.58
CA PRO A 39 -33.88 -1.02 1.17
C PRO A 39 -34.52 -1.83 2.30
N TYR A 40 -33.78 -2.12 3.37
CA TYR A 40 -34.28 -2.89 4.52
C TYR A 40 -35.13 -2.08 5.51
N GLU A 41 -35.14 -0.75 5.39
CA GLU A 41 -35.79 0.16 6.36
C GLU A 41 -36.93 0.97 5.74
N GLY A 42 -37.13 0.88 4.43
CA GLY A 42 -38.16 1.62 3.72
C GLY A 42 -38.77 0.82 2.59
N ARG A 43 -39.47 1.53 1.71
CA ARG A 43 -40.15 0.97 0.54
C ARG A 43 -39.83 1.77 -0.72
N LEU A 44 -39.79 1.07 -1.85
CA LEU A 44 -39.71 1.66 -3.18
C LEU A 44 -41.10 2.19 -3.54
N ARG A 45 -41.22 3.50 -3.71
CA ARG A 45 -42.49 4.21 -3.92
C ARG A 45 -42.79 4.32 -5.42
N LEU A 46 -41.83 4.80 -6.19
CA LEU A 46 -41.97 5.05 -7.63
C LEU A 46 -40.84 4.38 -8.42
N VAL A 47 -41.17 3.98 -9.65
CA VAL A 47 -40.21 3.68 -10.70
C VAL A 47 -40.51 4.56 -11.90
N GLN A 48 -39.57 5.40 -12.29
CA GLN A 48 -39.70 6.33 -13.41
C GLN A 48 -38.94 5.80 -14.61
N LEU A 49 -39.61 5.73 -15.76
CA LEU A 49 -39.04 5.27 -17.02
C LEU A 49 -39.21 6.34 -18.09
N ALA A 50 -38.11 6.97 -18.48
CA ALA A 50 -38.11 8.04 -19.48
C ALA A 50 -37.75 7.52 -20.87
N ALA A 51 -38.51 7.94 -21.88
CA ALA A 51 -38.20 7.73 -23.29
C ALA A 51 -38.43 9.04 -24.08
N PRO A 52 -37.96 9.14 -25.33
CA PRO A 52 -38.12 10.36 -26.14
C PRO A 52 -39.56 10.83 -26.36
N ASP A 53 -40.54 9.97 -26.18
CA ASP A 53 -41.97 10.23 -26.31
C ASP A 53 -42.67 10.57 -24.98
N GLY A 54 -41.97 10.50 -23.84
CA GLY A 54 -42.48 10.90 -22.53
C GLY A 54 -42.01 10.00 -21.39
N VAL A 55 -42.35 10.42 -20.16
CA VAL A 55 -41.98 9.71 -18.93
C VAL A 55 -43.16 8.90 -18.39
N ARG A 56 -42.91 7.66 -18.00
CA ARG A 56 -43.88 6.77 -17.35
C ARG A 56 -43.51 6.69 -15.88
N ILE A 57 -44.38 7.16 -15.00
CA ILE A 57 -44.19 7.11 -13.55
C ILE A 57 -45.05 5.98 -13.01
N ILE A 58 -44.43 4.91 -12.52
CA ILE A 58 -45.12 3.74 -12.00
C ILE A 58 -45.22 3.89 -10.49
N ASP A 59 -46.44 4.10 -9.99
CA ASP A 59 -46.74 4.15 -8.56
C ASP A 59 -46.93 2.72 -8.03
N LEU A 60 -45.92 2.19 -7.33
CA LEU A 60 -45.95 0.82 -6.82
C LEU A 60 -46.97 0.61 -5.68
N ASP A 61 -47.38 1.64 -4.96
CA ASP A 61 -48.37 1.52 -3.87
C ASP A 61 -49.78 1.24 -4.40
N ARG A 62 -50.03 1.54 -5.68
CA ARG A 62 -51.33 1.29 -6.32
C ARG A 62 -51.50 -0.16 -6.77
N PHE A 63 -50.43 -0.95 -6.74
CA PHE A 63 -50.47 -2.38 -7.04
C PHE A 63 -50.66 -3.15 -5.72
N ALA A 64 -51.89 -3.59 -5.45
CA ALA A 64 -52.35 -4.13 -4.17
C ALA A 64 -51.81 -5.53 -3.78
N ASP A 65 -50.72 -5.99 -4.39
CA ASP A 65 -50.17 -7.31 -4.14
C ASP A 65 -49.33 -7.35 -2.86
N ALA A 66 -49.50 -8.42 -2.07
CA ALA A 66 -48.77 -8.59 -0.80
C ALA A 66 -47.25 -8.71 -0.99
N ASP A 67 -46.79 -9.16 -2.16
CA ASP A 67 -45.37 -9.24 -2.52
C ASP A 67 -45.14 -8.76 -3.98
N PRO A 68 -44.52 -7.58 -4.17
CA PRO A 68 -44.17 -7.06 -5.49
C PRO A 68 -43.24 -7.97 -6.31
N ARG A 69 -42.56 -8.95 -5.70
CA ARG A 69 -41.73 -9.95 -6.40
C ARG A 69 -42.55 -11.03 -7.11
N GLN A 70 -43.78 -11.27 -6.64
CA GLN A 70 -44.67 -12.33 -7.12
C GLN A 70 -45.91 -11.79 -7.83
N SER A 71 -46.17 -10.48 -7.72
CA SER A 71 -47.24 -9.77 -8.43
C SER A 71 -47.28 -10.10 -9.92
N ALA A 72 -48.40 -10.62 -10.43
CA ALA A 72 -48.59 -10.84 -11.87
C ALA A 72 -48.66 -9.51 -12.63
N ALA A 73 -49.27 -8.48 -12.01
CA ALA A 73 -49.40 -7.16 -12.60
C ALA A 73 -48.03 -6.50 -12.85
N LEU A 74 -47.05 -6.69 -11.95
CA LEU A 74 -45.70 -6.16 -12.09
C LEU A 74 -44.75 -7.03 -12.93
N ALA A 75 -45.20 -8.19 -13.44
CA ALA A 75 -44.35 -9.07 -14.25
C ALA A 75 -43.75 -8.38 -15.49
N PRO A 76 -44.51 -7.59 -16.28
CA PRO A 76 -43.95 -6.89 -17.45
C PRO A 76 -42.82 -5.92 -17.08
N LEU A 77 -42.96 -5.19 -15.96
CA LEU A 77 -41.92 -4.29 -15.46
C LEU A 77 -40.66 -5.07 -15.07
N ARG A 78 -40.82 -6.17 -14.33
CA ARG A 78 -39.71 -7.05 -13.90
C ARG A 78 -38.93 -7.60 -15.09
N GLU A 79 -39.63 -8.07 -16.12
CA GLU A 79 -39.03 -8.62 -17.34
C GLU A 79 -38.24 -7.54 -18.11
N MET A 80 -38.84 -6.37 -18.35
CA MET A 80 -38.18 -5.27 -19.05
C MET A 80 -36.94 -4.72 -18.30
N LEU A 81 -37.00 -4.67 -16.97
CA LEU A 81 -35.85 -4.27 -16.14
C LEU A 81 -34.73 -5.32 -16.24
N ALA A 82 -35.05 -6.61 -16.25
CA ALA A 82 -34.07 -7.69 -16.34
C ALA A 82 -33.43 -7.82 -17.74
N ASP A 83 -34.15 -7.44 -18.79
CA ASP A 83 -33.66 -7.54 -20.15
C ASP A 83 -32.43 -6.66 -20.42
N ALA A 84 -31.54 -7.10 -21.31
CA ALA A 84 -30.38 -6.32 -21.71
C ALA A 84 -30.74 -5.10 -22.58
N ARG A 85 -31.96 -5.07 -23.14
CA ARG A 85 -32.50 -3.96 -23.93
C ARG A 85 -33.97 -3.72 -23.54
N PRO A 86 -34.42 -2.46 -23.40
CA PRO A 86 -33.64 -1.23 -23.54
C PRO A 86 -32.51 -1.10 -22.50
N VAL A 87 -31.46 -0.34 -22.84
CA VAL A 87 -30.42 0.03 -21.87
C VAL A 87 -31.01 1.03 -20.89
N LYS A 88 -30.93 0.73 -19.60
CA LYS A 88 -31.36 1.61 -18.52
C LYS A 88 -30.25 2.61 -18.18
N VAL A 89 -30.59 3.89 -18.25
CA VAL A 89 -29.70 5.01 -17.92
C VAL A 89 -30.13 5.55 -16.57
N ALA A 90 -29.25 5.55 -15.58
CA ALA A 90 -29.54 6.11 -14.26
C ALA A 90 -28.39 7.02 -13.80
N HIS A 91 -28.63 7.77 -12.74
CA HIS A 91 -27.59 8.51 -12.02
C HIS A 91 -27.36 7.84 -10.67
N ASN A 92 -26.17 7.25 -10.45
CA ASN A 92 -25.91 6.37 -9.30
C ASN A 92 -26.73 5.07 -9.35
N MET A 93 -26.65 4.35 -10.47
CA MET A 93 -27.39 3.11 -10.77
C MET A 93 -27.31 2.05 -9.67
N LYS A 94 -26.24 2.07 -8.86
CA LYS A 94 -26.11 1.20 -7.69
C LYS A 94 -27.31 1.33 -6.73
N PHE A 95 -27.80 2.55 -6.52
CA PHE A 95 -28.92 2.81 -5.63
C PHE A 95 -30.21 2.15 -6.15
N ASP A 96 -30.57 2.45 -7.41
CA ASP A 96 -31.76 1.89 -8.06
C ASP A 96 -31.69 0.37 -8.18
N ALA A 97 -30.51 -0.16 -8.53
CA ALA A 97 -30.28 -1.59 -8.62
C ALA A 97 -30.49 -2.31 -7.29
N LYS A 98 -30.11 -1.71 -6.16
CA LYS A 98 -30.38 -2.28 -4.83
C LYS A 98 -31.88 -2.32 -4.54
N TRP A 99 -32.59 -1.22 -4.80
CA TRP A 99 -34.03 -1.14 -4.57
C TRP A 99 -34.82 -2.07 -5.46
N ILE A 100 -34.52 -2.13 -6.76
CA ILE A 100 -35.16 -3.04 -7.70
C ILE A 100 -34.90 -4.50 -7.33
N LYS A 101 -33.66 -4.85 -6.99
CA LYS A 101 -33.34 -6.21 -6.53
C LYS A 101 -34.05 -6.57 -5.23
N HIS A 102 -34.12 -5.64 -4.28
CA HIS A 102 -34.77 -5.86 -2.99
C HIS A 102 -36.30 -5.91 -3.10
N THR A 103 -36.93 -4.99 -3.82
CA THR A 103 -38.40 -4.90 -3.87
C THR A 103 -39.00 -5.79 -4.96
N LEU A 104 -38.42 -5.80 -6.15
CA LEU A 104 -38.97 -6.53 -7.30
C LEU A 104 -38.29 -7.89 -7.54
N GLY A 105 -37.16 -8.17 -6.88
CA GLY A 105 -36.50 -9.47 -6.96
C GLY A 105 -35.74 -9.71 -8.27
N VAL A 106 -35.48 -8.66 -9.06
CA VAL A 106 -34.83 -8.76 -10.36
C VAL A 106 -33.48 -8.05 -10.39
N GLU A 107 -32.54 -8.58 -11.16
CA GLU A 107 -31.29 -7.90 -11.49
C GLU A 107 -31.46 -7.13 -12.79
N ILE A 108 -31.12 -5.84 -12.78
CA ILE A 108 -31.29 -4.98 -13.95
C ILE A 108 -30.29 -5.37 -15.06
N GLY A 109 -30.77 -5.64 -16.26
CA GLY A 109 -29.94 -5.87 -17.44
C GLY A 109 -29.62 -4.57 -18.18
N GLY A 110 -28.46 -4.47 -18.85
CA GLY A 110 -28.14 -3.32 -19.72
C GLY A 110 -28.08 -1.96 -19.00
N LEU A 111 -26.90 -1.53 -18.58
CA LEU A 111 -26.72 -0.39 -17.66
C LEU A 111 -25.88 0.73 -18.29
N PHE A 112 -26.26 1.97 -18.01
CA PHE A 112 -25.42 3.15 -18.18
C PHE A 112 -25.57 4.04 -16.94
N ASP A 113 -24.47 4.27 -16.23
CA ASP A 113 -24.48 5.11 -15.02
C ASP A 113 -23.82 6.46 -15.32
N THR A 114 -24.62 7.53 -15.28
CA THR A 114 -24.14 8.89 -15.55
C THR A 114 -23.21 9.42 -14.45
N LEU A 115 -23.34 8.96 -13.21
CA LEU A 115 -22.42 9.30 -12.11
C LEU A 115 -21.03 8.75 -12.41
N LEU A 116 -20.95 7.44 -12.67
CA LEU A 116 -19.69 6.78 -12.99
C LEU A 116 -19.09 7.32 -14.29
N ALA A 117 -19.90 7.56 -15.32
CA ALA A 117 -19.44 8.19 -16.55
C ALA A 117 -18.81 9.56 -16.29
N SER A 118 -19.46 10.41 -15.47
CA SER A 118 -18.93 11.72 -15.11
C SER A 118 -17.60 11.62 -14.34
N GLN A 119 -17.49 10.68 -13.39
CA GLN A 119 -16.26 10.45 -12.61
C GLN A 119 -15.11 9.92 -13.46
N ILE A 120 -15.41 9.12 -14.47
CA ILE A 120 -14.41 8.60 -15.41
C ILE A 120 -13.91 9.73 -16.32
N ILE A 121 -14.83 10.57 -16.81
CA ILE A 121 -14.48 11.72 -17.66
C ILE A 121 -13.62 12.73 -16.90
N SER A 122 -13.84 12.91 -15.59
CA SER A 122 -13.06 13.86 -14.78
C SER A 122 -11.67 13.39 -14.39
N ALA A 123 -11.36 12.11 -14.61
CA ALA A 123 -10.04 11.53 -14.36
C ALA A 123 -9.46 11.83 -12.94
N GLY A 124 -10.32 11.95 -11.93
CA GLY A 124 -9.90 12.15 -10.54
C GLY A 124 -9.68 13.61 -10.12
N ASP A 125 -10.19 14.59 -10.89
CA ASP A 125 -10.23 15.99 -10.47
C ASP A 125 -11.03 16.16 -9.16
N PRO A 126 -10.39 16.61 -8.06
CA PRO A 126 -11.04 16.74 -6.76
C PRO A 126 -12.02 17.91 -6.67
N ASP A 127 -11.93 18.89 -7.57
CA ASP A 127 -12.79 20.08 -7.56
C ASP A 127 -14.10 19.84 -8.31
N GLU A 128 -14.17 18.79 -9.14
CA GLU A 128 -15.38 18.44 -9.87
C GLU A 128 -16.41 17.70 -9.00
N ARG A 129 -17.63 18.25 -8.99
CA ARG A 129 -18.78 17.61 -8.35
C ARG A 129 -19.55 16.74 -9.33
N HIS A 130 -19.89 15.53 -8.92
CA HIS A 130 -20.50 14.52 -9.79
C HIS A 130 -21.99 14.25 -9.54
N GLY A 131 -22.65 14.97 -8.63
CA GLY A 131 -24.09 14.82 -8.44
C GLY A 131 -24.90 15.32 -9.65
N LEU A 132 -26.10 14.77 -9.85
CA LEU A 132 -26.94 15.02 -11.03
C LEU A 132 -27.08 16.50 -11.40
N GLU A 133 -27.38 17.38 -10.46
CA GLU A 133 -27.44 18.83 -10.68
C GLU A 133 -26.15 19.40 -11.29
N ALA A 134 -24.99 19.07 -10.72
CA ALA A 134 -23.70 19.57 -11.20
C ALA A 134 -23.37 19.01 -12.59
N VAL A 135 -23.80 17.78 -12.87
CA VAL A 135 -23.62 17.12 -14.16
C VAL A 135 -24.57 17.71 -15.21
N ALA A 136 -25.85 17.92 -14.88
CA ALA A 136 -26.84 18.55 -15.74
C ALA A 136 -26.44 19.98 -16.11
N ALA A 137 -26.02 20.79 -15.12
CA ALA A 137 -25.55 22.15 -15.37
C ALA A 137 -24.33 22.16 -16.31
N ARG A 138 -23.40 21.21 -16.13
CA ARG A 138 -22.16 21.15 -16.92
C ARG A 138 -22.38 20.70 -18.35
N TYR A 139 -23.21 19.68 -18.58
CA TYR A 139 -23.37 19.07 -19.90
C TYR A 139 -24.55 19.61 -20.70
N LEU A 140 -25.61 20.08 -20.02
CA LEU A 140 -26.84 20.57 -20.64
C LEU A 140 -27.09 22.07 -20.40
N GLY A 141 -26.42 22.68 -19.42
CA GLY A 141 -26.71 24.06 -19.01
C GLY A 141 -28.04 24.19 -18.26
N GLU A 142 -28.56 23.09 -17.71
CA GLU A 142 -29.85 23.05 -17.01
C GLU A 142 -29.65 23.02 -15.50
N THR A 143 -30.50 23.76 -14.76
CA THR A 143 -30.52 23.77 -13.30
C THR A 143 -31.58 22.79 -12.81
N VAL A 144 -31.20 21.87 -11.93
CA VAL A 144 -32.10 20.88 -11.34
C VAL A 144 -32.53 21.36 -9.95
N ASP A 145 -33.82 21.55 -9.73
CA ASP A 145 -34.38 21.86 -8.42
C ASP A 145 -34.37 20.59 -7.54
N LYS A 146 -33.84 20.68 -6.32
CA LYS A 146 -33.71 19.56 -5.37
C LYS A 146 -34.75 19.60 -4.24
N THR A 147 -35.67 20.55 -4.28
CA THR A 147 -36.57 20.81 -3.15
C THR A 147 -37.43 19.59 -2.81
N GLU A 148 -37.99 18.93 -3.83
CA GLU A 148 -38.87 17.77 -3.63
C GLU A 148 -38.13 16.46 -3.31
N ARG A 149 -36.83 16.36 -3.57
CA ARG A 149 -36.04 15.18 -3.19
C ARG A 149 -36.03 14.91 -1.69
N LEU A 150 -36.16 15.98 -0.89
CA LEU A 150 -36.19 15.92 0.58
C LEU A 150 -37.62 15.92 1.13
N SER A 151 -38.64 15.91 0.27
CA SER A 151 -40.04 15.89 0.71
C SER A 151 -40.44 14.47 1.14
N ASP A 152 -41.60 14.36 1.80
CA ASP A 152 -42.07 13.10 2.36
C ASP A 152 -42.80 12.28 1.30
N TRP A 153 -42.11 11.28 0.74
CA TRP A 153 -42.63 10.36 -0.26
C TRP A 153 -43.52 9.24 0.30
N SER A 154 -43.73 9.18 1.62
CA SER A 154 -44.58 8.16 2.24
C SER A 154 -46.08 8.45 2.11
N LYS A 155 -46.44 9.68 1.75
CA LYS A 155 -47.81 10.19 1.64
C LYS A 155 -48.34 10.15 0.20
N GLU A 156 -49.56 10.66 0.01
CA GLU A 156 -50.11 10.91 -1.31
C GLU A 156 -49.24 11.89 -2.10
N LEU A 157 -49.04 11.58 -3.38
CA LEU A 157 -48.07 12.27 -4.22
C LEU A 157 -48.61 13.63 -4.67
N SER A 158 -47.80 14.68 -4.47
CA SER A 158 -48.11 16.02 -4.97
C SER A 158 -47.79 16.14 -6.47
N ALA A 159 -48.41 17.10 -7.16
CA ALA A 159 -48.07 17.39 -8.55
C ALA A 159 -46.59 17.78 -8.72
N ALA A 160 -46.02 18.48 -7.74
CA ALA A 160 -44.61 18.87 -7.74
C ALA A 160 -43.67 17.66 -7.60
N GLN A 161 -44.03 16.66 -6.77
CA GLN A 161 -43.28 15.41 -6.66
C GLN A 161 -43.28 14.63 -7.96
N LEU A 162 -44.43 14.54 -8.65
CA LEU A 162 -44.53 13.87 -9.94
C LEU A 162 -43.73 14.59 -11.03
N GLU A 163 -43.76 15.92 -11.04
CA GLU A 163 -42.99 16.73 -12.00
C GLU A 163 -41.47 16.63 -11.74
N TYR A 164 -41.06 16.62 -10.48
CA TYR A 164 -39.67 16.38 -10.08
C TYR A 164 -39.19 15.00 -10.55
N ALA A 165 -39.93 13.94 -10.21
CA ALA A 165 -39.68 12.58 -10.63
C ALA A 165 -39.60 12.43 -12.16
N ALA A 166 -40.50 13.08 -12.89
CA ALA A 166 -40.47 13.08 -14.35
C ALA A 166 -39.19 13.74 -14.89
N THR A 167 -38.84 14.90 -14.33
CA THR A 167 -37.71 15.71 -14.78
C THR A 167 -36.38 14.99 -14.57
N ASP A 168 -36.15 14.42 -13.38
CA ASP A 168 -34.91 13.71 -13.05
C ASP A 168 -34.68 12.53 -14.01
N ALA A 169 -35.72 11.73 -14.28
CA ALA A 169 -35.62 10.62 -15.22
C ALA A 169 -35.41 11.09 -16.69
N ALA A 170 -36.07 12.18 -17.10
CA ALA A 170 -36.01 12.69 -18.47
C ALA A 170 -34.63 13.29 -18.82
N LEU A 171 -33.96 13.93 -17.86
CA LEU A 171 -32.62 14.52 -18.03
C LEU A 171 -31.52 13.48 -18.33
N LEU A 172 -31.73 12.21 -17.96
CA LEU A 172 -30.73 11.15 -18.10
C LEU A 172 -30.42 10.82 -19.56
N LEU A 173 -31.42 10.87 -20.44
CA LEU A 173 -31.26 10.57 -21.86
C LEU A 173 -30.33 11.55 -22.59
N PRO A 174 -30.56 12.88 -22.57
CA PRO A 174 -29.65 13.83 -23.19
C PRO A 174 -28.27 13.85 -22.52
N LEU A 175 -28.20 13.64 -21.19
CA LEU A 175 -26.93 13.49 -20.48
C LEU A 175 -26.10 12.33 -21.02
N ARG A 176 -26.72 11.16 -21.21
CA ARG A 176 -26.05 10.00 -21.78
C ARG A 176 -25.48 10.31 -23.16
N GLU A 177 -26.23 10.97 -24.04
CA GLU A 177 -25.72 11.28 -25.39
C GLU A 177 -24.45 12.13 -25.32
N LYS A 178 -24.45 13.20 -24.50
CA LYS A 178 -23.27 14.04 -24.27
C LYS A 178 -22.10 13.30 -23.64
N MET A 179 -22.37 12.43 -22.67
CA MET A 179 -21.34 11.62 -22.02
C MET A 179 -20.77 10.57 -22.97
N ILE A 180 -21.58 9.96 -23.84
CA ILE A 180 -21.09 9.00 -24.84
C ILE A 180 -20.22 9.69 -25.87
N GLU A 181 -20.60 10.89 -26.34
CA GLU A 181 -19.75 11.71 -27.20
C GLU A 181 -18.39 11.94 -26.56
N ARG A 182 -18.38 12.35 -25.28
CA ARG A 182 -17.15 12.62 -24.54
C ARG A 182 -16.32 11.36 -24.24
N LEU A 183 -16.94 10.28 -23.78
CA LEU A 183 -16.29 8.99 -23.52
C LEU A 183 -15.67 8.40 -24.79
N LYS A 184 -16.28 8.65 -25.96
CA LYS A 184 -15.71 8.26 -27.27
C LYS A 184 -14.51 9.13 -27.61
N ALA A 185 -14.65 10.46 -27.49
CA ALA A 185 -13.58 11.41 -27.76
C ALA A 185 -12.31 11.12 -26.93
N ASP A 186 -12.50 10.76 -25.66
CA ASP A 186 -11.41 10.49 -24.71
C ASP A 186 -10.96 9.01 -24.71
N ALA A 187 -11.55 8.16 -25.57
CA ALA A 187 -11.29 6.71 -25.63
C ALA A 187 -11.54 5.94 -24.30
N LEU A 188 -12.49 6.42 -23.49
CA LEU A 188 -12.82 5.88 -22.16
C LEU A 188 -14.00 4.89 -22.14
N LEU A 189 -14.67 4.66 -23.27
CA LEU A 189 -15.84 3.77 -23.36
C LEU A 189 -15.62 2.38 -22.74
N ARG A 190 -14.45 1.78 -22.95
CA ARG A 190 -14.15 0.44 -22.41
C ARG A 190 -14.07 0.44 -20.88
N VAL A 191 -13.54 1.51 -20.29
CA VAL A 191 -13.46 1.67 -18.83
C VAL A 191 -14.86 1.89 -18.28
N ALA A 192 -15.64 2.79 -18.88
CA ALA A 192 -17.04 3.00 -18.49
C ALA A 192 -17.86 1.70 -18.52
N GLN A 193 -17.74 0.90 -19.59
CA GLN A 193 -18.42 -0.40 -19.67
C GLN A 193 -17.99 -1.38 -18.58
N LEU A 194 -16.72 -1.37 -18.15
CA LEU A 194 -16.25 -2.19 -17.04
C LEU A 194 -16.89 -1.72 -15.73
N GLU A 195 -16.85 -0.42 -15.47
CA GLU A 195 -17.42 0.16 -14.25
C GLU A 195 -18.94 -0.08 -14.17
N PHE A 196 -19.68 0.06 -15.27
CA PHE A 196 -21.11 -0.25 -15.32
C PHE A 196 -21.41 -1.72 -15.00
N LYS A 197 -20.54 -2.65 -15.45
CA LYS A 197 -20.69 -4.08 -15.13
C LYS A 197 -20.40 -4.38 -13.65
N CYS A 198 -19.60 -3.57 -12.98
CA CYS A 198 -19.29 -3.72 -11.55
C CYS A 198 -20.44 -3.23 -10.65
N VAL A 199 -21.40 -2.46 -11.16
CA VAL A 199 -22.52 -1.93 -10.37
C VAL A 199 -23.32 -3.04 -9.69
N LEU A 200 -23.73 -4.08 -10.43
CA LEU A 200 -24.56 -5.17 -9.87
C LEU A 200 -23.83 -5.99 -8.82
N PRO A 201 -22.57 -6.44 -9.03
CA PRO A 201 -21.78 -7.08 -7.97
C PRO A 201 -21.61 -6.21 -6.72
N VAL A 202 -21.38 -4.90 -6.87
CA VAL A 202 -21.24 -3.98 -5.74
C VAL A 202 -22.57 -3.84 -4.99
N ALA A 203 -23.67 -3.63 -5.69
CA ALA A 203 -25.01 -3.60 -5.09
C ALA A 203 -25.34 -4.91 -4.35
N ALA A 204 -24.98 -6.07 -4.93
CA ALA A 204 -25.15 -7.37 -4.29
C ALA A 204 -24.29 -7.52 -3.02
N LEU A 205 -23.06 -7.01 -3.03
CA LEU A 205 -22.18 -7.01 -1.86
C LEU A 205 -22.75 -6.16 -0.72
N GLU A 206 -23.27 -4.97 -1.04
CA GLU A 206 -23.92 -4.08 -0.05
C GLU A 206 -25.17 -4.73 0.54
N LEU A 207 -26.04 -5.30 -0.29
CA LEU A 207 -27.24 -6.00 0.17
C LEU A 207 -26.90 -7.25 0.99
N ALA A 208 -25.82 -7.97 0.66
CA ALA A 208 -25.42 -9.14 1.44
C ALA A 208 -24.94 -8.75 2.85
N GLY A 209 -24.21 -7.64 2.97
CA GLY A 209 -23.63 -7.18 4.23
C GLY A 209 -22.65 -8.19 4.87
N PHE A 210 -22.13 -7.84 6.05
CA PHE A 210 -21.26 -8.74 6.83
C PHE A 210 -21.78 -8.91 8.26
N TYR A 211 -21.51 -10.08 8.84
CA TYR A 211 -21.93 -10.41 10.19
C TYR A 211 -20.90 -9.93 11.22
N LEU A 212 -21.39 -9.36 12.32
CA LEU A 212 -20.60 -9.00 13.49
C LEU A 212 -21.25 -9.58 14.74
N ASP A 213 -20.52 -10.43 15.47
CA ASP A 213 -21.00 -10.95 16.75
C ASP A 213 -20.92 -9.86 17.82
N ALA A 214 -22.09 -9.29 18.16
CA ALA A 214 -22.19 -8.19 19.12
C ALA A 214 -21.73 -8.58 20.53
N LYS A 215 -21.84 -9.86 20.93
CA LYS A 215 -21.41 -10.30 22.25
C LYS A 215 -19.88 -10.37 22.30
N LEU A 216 -19.27 -11.06 21.35
CA LEU A 216 -17.81 -11.13 21.25
C LEU A 216 -17.20 -9.75 21.03
N TRP A 217 -17.85 -8.86 20.29
CA TRP A 217 -17.39 -7.49 20.11
C TRP A 217 -17.33 -6.74 21.44
N ARG A 218 -18.41 -6.75 22.24
CA ARG A 218 -18.43 -6.13 23.58
C ARG A 218 -17.39 -6.74 24.52
N GLU A 219 -17.13 -8.04 24.43
CA GLU A 219 -16.06 -8.70 25.18
C GLU A 219 -14.67 -8.18 24.80
N GLN A 220 -14.43 -7.91 23.50
CA GLN A 220 -13.18 -7.28 23.06
C GLN A 220 -13.11 -5.82 23.47
N LEU A 221 -14.21 -5.06 23.37
CA LEU A 221 -14.27 -3.67 23.80
C LEU A 221 -13.91 -3.53 25.29
N LYS A 222 -14.45 -4.40 26.16
CA LYS A 222 -14.08 -4.42 27.59
C LYS A 222 -12.58 -4.63 27.83
N LYS A 223 -11.92 -5.46 27.00
CA LYS A 223 -10.45 -5.65 27.10
C LYS A 223 -9.70 -4.40 26.68
N VAL A 224 -10.13 -3.76 25.59
CA VAL A 224 -9.53 -2.51 25.10
C VAL A 224 -9.76 -1.36 26.09
N GLU A 225 -10.95 -1.27 26.70
CA GLU A 225 -11.27 -0.30 27.75
C GLU A 225 -10.41 -0.50 29.00
N LYS A 226 -10.25 -1.76 29.44
CA LYS A 226 -9.39 -2.09 30.58
C LYS A 226 -7.93 -1.70 30.31
N GLU A 227 -7.41 -2.01 29.12
CA GLU A 227 -6.04 -1.63 28.76
C GLU A 227 -5.91 -0.11 28.59
N ARG A 228 -6.93 0.57 28.03
CA ARG A 228 -6.97 2.04 27.96
C ARG A 228 -6.95 2.66 29.35
N ALA A 229 -7.73 2.15 30.30
CA ALA A 229 -7.78 2.65 31.67
C ALA A 229 -6.42 2.47 32.35
N ARG A 230 -5.81 1.30 32.21
CA ARG A 230 -4.45 1.05 32.70
C ARG A 230 -3.44 2.01 32.10
N LEU A 231 -3.46 2.21 30.78
CA LEU A 231 -2.56 3.16 30.11
C LEU A 231 -2.84 4.61 30.53
N ALA A 232 -4.09 4.95 30.83
CA ALA A 232 -4.45 6.26 31.36
C ALA A 232 -3.86 6.48 32.76
N ASP A 233 -3.96 5.48 33.64
CA ASP A 233 -3.40 5.53 34.99
C ASP A 233 -1.87 5.63 34.96
N GLU A 234 -1.20 4.80 34.16
CA GLU A 234 0.26 4.86 33.94
C GLU A 234 0.66 6.24 33.40
N LEU A 235 -0.11 6.80 32.46
CA LEU A 235 0.17 8.11 31.89
C LEU A 235 -0.08 9.25 32.88
N GLN A 236 -1.13 9.18 33.70
CA GLN A 236 -1.39 10.15 34.77
C GLN A 236 -0.27 10.14 35.80
N GLU A 237 0.22 8.97 36.20
CA GLU A 237 1.35 8.84 37.13
C GLU A 237 2.59 9.54 36.58
N MET A 238 2.99 9.20 35.34
CA MET A 238 4.15 9.81 34.67
C MET A 238 4.02 11.33 34.47
N LEU A 239 2.81 11.82 34.17
CA LEU A 239 2.57 13.26 34.01
C LEU A 239 2.54 13.98 35.37
N SER A 240 2.12 13.31 36.44
CA SER A 240 2.02 13.86 37.79
C SER A 240 3.38 13.93 38.51
N GLU A 241 4.32 13.02 38.24
CA GLU A 241 5.70 13.08 38.77
C GLU A 241 6.43 14.36 38.35
N GLY A 242 6.10 14.91 37.17
CA GLY A 242 6.59 16.22 36.70
C GLY A 242 5.88 17.44 37.30
N ALA A 243 4.76 17.27 37.99
CA ALA A 243 3.93 18.35 38.54
C ALA A 243 4.24 18.68 40.01
N VAL A 244 5.16 17.95 40.65
CA VAL A 244 5.46 18.01 42.10
C VAL A 244 6.03 19.36 42.56
N GLN A 245 6.44 20.27 41.66
CA GLN A 245 6.88 21.62 42.05
C GLN A 245 5.75 22.64 42.30
N GLY A 246 4.46 22.29 42.14
CA GLY A 246 3.37 23.28 42.18
C GLY A 246 2.11 22.97 42.99
N SER A 247 1.92 21.78 43.56
CA SER A 247 0.67 21.42 44.24
C SER A 247 0.91 20.87 45.65
N LEU A 248 0.63 21.68 46.66
CA LEU A 248 0.56 21.30 48.07
C LEU A 248 -0.72 20.50 48.42
N PHE A 249 -1.58 20.22 47.42
CA PHE A 249 -2.86 19.51 47.59
C PHE A 249 -3.19 18.65 46.37
N GLY A 250 -2.78 17.37 46.38
CA GLY A 250 -3.32 16.31 45.51
C GLY A 250 -2.74 16.19 44.09
N ARG A 251 -2.93 14.99 43.51
CA ARG A 251 -2.59 14.63 42.12
C ARG A 251 -3.23 15.62 41.15
N ALA A 252 -2.45 16.17 40.22
CA ALA A 252 -3.01 16.96 39.12
C ALA A 252 -3.63 16.00 38.10
N ASP A 253 -4.95 15.83 38.11
CA ASP A 253 -5.67 15.08 37.07
C ASP A 253 -5.61 15.85 35.75
N ILE A 254 -4.73 15.42 34.84
CA ILE A 254 -4.59 16.02 33.52
C ILE A 254 -5.62 15.40 32.58
N ASN A 255 -6.46 16.21 31.94
CA ASN A 255 -7.36 15.69 30.92
C ASN A 255 -6.55 15.24 29.69
N LEU A 256 -6.44 13.92 29.50
CA LEU A 256 -5.71 13.29 28.40
C LEU A 256 -6.34 13.53 27.01
N ASP A 257 -7.57 14.04 26.96
CA ASP A 257 -8.23 14.43 25.72
C ASP A 257 -7.99 15.91 25.36
N SER A 258 -7.49 16.70 26.32
CA SER A 258 -7.22 18.12 26.13
C SER A 258 -5.84 18.34 25.50
N HIS A 259 -5.84 18.86 24.27
CA HIS A 259 -4.61 19.19 23.56
C HIS A 259 -3.77 20.24 24.32
N VAL A 260 -4.40 21.18 25.03
CA VAL A 260 -3.70 22.25 25.77
C VAL A 260 -3.02 21.66 27.01
N GLN A 261 -3.77 20.93 27.84
CA GLN A 261 -3.24 20.37 29.09
C GLN A 261 -2.13 19.33 28.83
N LEU A 262 -2.28 18.49 27.80
CA LEU A 262 -1.22 17.57 27.40
C LEU A 262 0.04 18.29 26.90
N THR A 263 -0.12 19.37 26.12
CA THR A 263 1.03 20.15 25.64
C THR A 263 1.81 20.76 26.81
N ASP A 264 1.10 21.32 27.79
CA ASP A 264 1.72 21.96 28.94
C ASP A 264 2.40 20.93 29.87
N ALA A 265 1.76 19.79 30.11
CA ALA A 265 2.33 18.71 30.92
C ALA A 265 3.60 18.11 30.28
N LEU A 266 3.58 17.87 28.97
CA LEU A 266 4.75 17.38 28.23
C LEU A 266 5.89 18.41 28.18
N LYS A 267 5.58 19.71 28.04
CA LYS A 267 6.59 20.79 28.12
C LYS A 267 7.25 20.84 29.50
N ARG A 268 6.48 20.68 30.58
CA ARG A 268 7.02 20.64 31.96
C ARG A 268 7.98 19.47 32.18
N LEU A 269 7.72 18.34 31.54
CA LEU A 269 8.61 17.18 31.53
C LEU A 269 9.83 17.32 30.61
N GLY A 270 10.04 18.49 29.99
CA GLY A 270 11.20 18.75 29.14
C GLY A 270 11.12 18.12 27.75
N VAL A 271 9.93 17.72 27.29
CA VAL A 271 9.74 17.18 25.93
C VAL A 271 9.79 18.34 24.91
N PRO A 272 10.68 18.30 23.91
CA PRO A 272 10.79 19.34 22.89
C PRO A 272 9.62 19.23 21.90
N LEU A 273 8.50 19.87 22.22
CA LEU A 273 7.28 19.81 21.41
C LEU A 273 7.25 20.86 20.29
N PRO A 274 7.04 20.46 19.02
CA PRO A 274 6.86 21.37 17.89
C PRO A 274 5.39 21.77 17.69
N ASP A 275 4.94 22.87 18.30
CA ASP A 275 3.66 23.62 18.14
C ASP A 275 2.32 22.84 18.20
N SER A 276 2.33 21.51 18.15
CA SER A 276 1.14 20.66 18.10
C SER A 276 1.46 19.24 18.58
N THR A 277 0.49 18.57 19.20
CA THR A 277 0.63 17.19 19.68
C THR A 277 0.16 16.15 18.65
N ARG A 278 0.12 16.46 17.35
CA ARG A 278 -0.31 15.48 16.33
C ARG A 278 0.58 14.24 16.36
N ASN A 279 0.00 13.04 16.25
CA ASN A 279 0.71 11.77 16.44
C ASN A 279 1.99 11.65 15.61
N TRP A 280 1.99 12.08 14.34
CA TRP A 280 3.18 12.01 13.48
C TRP A 280 4.34 12.92 13.93
N LYS A 281 4.06 14.00 14.69
CA LYS A 281 5.10 14.88 15.28
C LYS A 281 5.65 14.33 16.59
N LEU A 282 4.82 13.59 17.34
CA LEU A 282 5.21 12.94 18.59
C LEU A 282 5.97 11.62 18.37
N GLN A 283 5.69 10.93 17.27
CA GLN A 283 6.25 9.62 16.96
C GLN A 283 7.79 9.54 16.96
N PRO A 284 8.54 10.54 16.47
CA PRO A 284 10.01 10.53 16.56
C PRO A 284 10.54 10.65 18.00
N LEU A 285 9.76 11.27 18.90
CA LEU A 285 10.15 11.54 20.29
C LEU A 285 9.84 10.35 21.23
N ALA A 286 9.05 9.37 20.77
CA ALA A 286 8.65 8.21 21.56
C ALA A 286 9.83 7.33 22.01
N ALA A 287 10.94 7.30 21.25
CA ALA A 287 12.13 6.53 21.61
C ALA A 287 12.95 7.16 22.76
N GLU A 288 12.85 8.48 22.93
CA GLU A 288 13.61 9.24 23.93
C GLU A 288 12.78 9.57 25.17
N TYR A 289 11.46 9.74 24.99
CA TYR A 289 10.53 10.12 26.05
C TYR A 289 9.48 9.02 26.27
N PRO A 290 9.61 8.18 27.31
CA PRO A 290 8.67 7.09 27.60
C PRO A 290 7.20 7.56 27.73
N VAL A 291 6.98 8.77 28.26
CA VAL A 291 5.65 9.39 28.38
C VAL A 291 4.98 9.61 27.02
N VAL A 292 5.77 9.89 25.97
CA VAL A 292 5.28 10.08 24.60
C VAL A 292 4.90 8.76 23.95
N ALA A 293 5.69 7.70 24.17
CA ALA A 293 5.35 6.35 23.71
C ALA A 293 4.00 5.89 24.31
N LYS A 294 3.85 6.05 25.63
CA LYS A 294 2.60 5.71 26.34
C LYS A 294 1.40 6.54 25.89
N LEU A 295 1.58 7.84 25.63
CA LEU A 295 0.52 8.68 25.06
C LEU A 295 0.08 8.22 23.65
N LEU A 296 1.01 7.75 22.81
CA LEU A 296 0.68 7.22 21.48
C LEU A 296 -0.07 5.89 21.56
N GLU A 297 0.32 5.00 22.49
CA GLU A 297 -0.41 3.76 22.81
C GLU A 297 -1.85 4.09 23.26
N TYR A 298 -2.01 4.99 24.23
CA TYR A 298 -3.30 5.45 24.74
C TYR A 298 -4.20 5.97 23.60
N ARG A 299 -3.68 6.87 22.75
CA ARG A 299 -4.44 7.44 21.63
C ARG A 299 -4.81 6.42 20.57
N THR A 300 -4.00 5.37 20.38
CA THR A 300 -4.32 4.28 19.47
C THR A 300 -5.51 3.49 19.99
N MET A 301 -5.52 3.15 21.28
CA MET A 301 -6.64 2.45 21.92
C MET A 301 -7.89 3.32 21.96
N GLN A 302 -7.74 4.61 22.28
CA GLN A 302 -8.84 5.57 22.24
C GLN A 302 -9.45 5.69 20.84
N LYS A 303 -8.62 5.75 19.79
CA LYS A 303 -9.12 5.81 18.41
C LYS A 303 -9.85 4.52 18.02
N ALA A 304 -9.36 3.35 18.46
CA ALA A 304 -10.06 2.09 18.23
C ALA A 304 -11.46 2.13 18.85
N LEU A 305 -11.59 2.65 20.09
CA LEU A 305 -12.89 2.80 20.76
C LEU A 305 -13.77 3.88 20.13
N THR A 306 -13.24 5.01 19.65
CA THR A 306 -14.08 6.05 19.05
C THR A 306 -14.47 5.77 17.61
N SER A 307 -13.61 5.08 16.85
CA SER A 307 -13.85 4.76 15.43
C SER A 307 -14.59 3.44 15.24
N TYR A 308 -14.38 2.48 16.15
CA TYR A 308 -14.92 1.11 16.07
C TYR A 308 -15.40 0.62 17.45
N GLY A 309 -15.91 1.52 18.29
CA GLY A 309 -16.44 1.19 19.62
C GLY A 309 -17.82 0.57 19.59
N GLU A 310 -18.66 0.99 20.53
CA GLU A 310 -20.08 0.59 20.57
C GLU A 310 -20.83 1.04 19.31
N ASN A 311 -20.51 2.20 18.74
CA ASN A 311 -21.23 2.78 17.60
C ASN A 311 -21.34 1.85 16.38
N ILE A 312 -20.36 0.96 16.14
CA ILE A 312 -20.45 0.00 15.02
C ILE A 312 -21.53 -1.06 15.23
N LEU A 313 -21.94 -1.30 16.48
CA LEU A 313 -23.05 -2.19 16.80
C LEU A 313 -24.40 -1.57 16.44
N ASP A 314 -24.49 -0.23 16.47
CA ASP A 314 -25.68 0.51 16.03
C ASP A 314 -25.87 0.41 14.51
N GLU A 315 -24.80 0.12 13.75
CA GLU A 315 -24.83 -0.12 12.31
C GLU A 315 -25.33 -1.52 11.93
N ILE A 316 -25.59 -2.40 12.91
CA ILE A 316 -26.19 -3.72 12.66
C ILE A 316 -27.67 -3.51 12.35
N SER A 317 -28.05 -3.75 11.09
CA SER A 317 -29.45 -3.65 10.69
C SER A 317 -30.32 -4.64 11.47
N PRO A 318 -31.41 -4.20 12.14
CA PRO A 318 -32.31 -5.10 12.84
C PRO A 318 -33.00 -6.11 11.92
N ALA A 319 -33.19 -5.76 10.64
CA ALA A 319 -33.87 -6.60 9.67
C ALA A 319 -33.04 -7.82 9.23
N THR A 320 -31.71 -7.65 9.12
CA THR A 320 -30.81 -8.70 8.60
C THR A 320 -29.87 -9.28 9.65
N GLY A 321 -29.67 -8.58 10.77
CA GLY A 321 -28.64 -8.91 11.76
C GLY A 321 -27.21 -8.71 11.23
N ARG A 322 -27.03 -7.88 10.21
CA ARG A 322 -25.75 -7.65 9.49
C ARG A 322 -25.49 -6.16 9.29
N ILE A 323 -24.23 -5.81 9.07
CA ILE A 323 -23.81 -4.45 8.71
C ILE A 323 -23.71 -4.36 7.19
N HIS A 324 -24.33 -3.33 6.61
CA HIS A 324 -24.37 -3.10 5.17
C HIS A 324 -23.55 -1.85 4.83
N ALA A 325 -22.30 -2.05 4.40
CA ALA A 325 -21.42 -0.94 4.07
C ALA A 325 -21.85 -0.23 2.78
N ASP A 326 -21.64 1.08 2.68
CA ASP A 326 -21.75 1.84 1.43
C ASP A 326 -20.37 1.92 0.74
N PHE A 327 -20.24 1.24 -0.40
CA PHE A 327 -19.04 1.26 -1.22
C PHE A 327 -19.11 2.37 -2.27
N ARG A 328 -18.12 3.27 -2.24
CA ARG A 328 -17.89 4.24 -3.32
C ARG A 328 -16.95 3.64 -4.36
N GLN A 329 -17.51 3.21 -5.49
CA GLN A 329 -16.80 2.51 -6.56
C GLN A 329 -15.61 3.32 -7.11
N ILE A 330 -15.81 4.62 -7.37
CA ILE A 330 -14.76 5.57 -7.77
C ILE A 330 -14.68 6.67 -6.70
N GLY A 331 -14.15 6.33 -5.52
CA GLY A 331 -14.03 7.25 -4.39
C GLY A 331 -12.66 7.92 -4.23
N ALA A 332 -11.60 7.32 -4.78
CA ALA A 332 -10.25 7.87 -4.76
C ALA A 332 -9.89 8.44 -6.14
N PRO A 333 -9.06 9.50 -6.23
CA PRO A 333 -8.57 10.03 -7.52
C PRO A 333 -7.91 8.98 -8.40
N THR A 334 -7.45 7.88 -7.80
CA THR A 334 -6.74 6.80 -8.48
C THR A 334 -7.64 5.80 -9.21
N GLY A 335 -8.97 5.87 -9.02
CA GLY A 335 -9.93 4.88 -9.54
C GLY A 335 -9.71 3.44 -9.05
N ARG A 336 -8.79 3.22 -8.10
CA ARG A 336 -8.32 1.89 -7.67
C ARG A 336 -8.75 1.55 -6.24
N PHE A 337 -8.98 0.26 -6.03
CA PHE A 337 -8.32 -0.49 -4.96
C PHE A 337 -6.95 -0.99 -5.50
N ALA A 338 -5.80 -0.61 -4.92
CA ALA A 338 -4.49 -0.73 -5.60
C ALA A 338 -3.87 -2.14 -5.65
N CYS A 339 -3.08 -2.45 -6.71
CA CYS A 339 -2.38 -3.74 -6.93
C CYS A 339 -0.88 -3.55 -7.29
N LEU A 340 -0.02 -4.48 -6.84
CA LEU A 340 1.44 -4.57 -7.03
C LEU A 340 1.83 -5.88 -7.75
N THR A 341 3.01 -5.93 -8.39
CA THR A 341 3.49 -7.14 -9.09
C THR A 341 4.08 -8.18 -8.13
N ALA A 342 4.03 -9.47 -8.47
CA ALA A 342 4.50 -10.58 -7.62
C ALA A 342 5.96 -10.42 -7.13
N GLU A 343 6.85 -10.04 -8.03
CA GLU A 343 8.29 -9.89 -7.76
C GLU A 343 8.64 -8.60 -6.97
N THR A 344 7.67 -7.71 -6.74
CA THR A 344 7.91 -6.45 -6.03
C THR A 344 8.31 -6.74 -4.59
N LEU A 345 9.48 -6.25 -4.18
CA LEU A 345 9.91 -6.28 -2.78
C LEU A 345 9.15 -5.20 -2.01
N VAL A 346 8.32 -5.61 -1.06
CA VAL A 346 7.65 -4.72 -0.11
C VAL A 346 8.43 -4.70 1.20
N ALA A 347 8.59 -3.52 1.79
CA ALA A 347 9.22 -3.41 3.10
C ALA A 347 8.25 -3.91 4.17
N THR A 348 8.72 -4.85 4.98
CA THR A 348 8.07 -5.30 6.23
C THR A 348 8.95 -4.89 7.40
N PRO A 349 8.44 -4.95 8.65
CA PRO A 349 9.28 -4.64 9.79
C PRO A 349 10.43 -5.62 10.00
N ALA A 350 10.28 -6.86 9.54
CA ALA A 350 11.32 -7.87 9.57
C ALA A 350 12.37 -7.67 8.46
N GLY A 351 12.09 -6.90 7.40
CA GLY A 351 12.94 -6.75 6.22
C GLY A 351 12.13 -6.74 4.93
N PHE A 352 12.77 -6.85 3.77
CA PHE A 352 12.05 -6.93 2.50
C PHE A 352 11.42 -8.31 2.30
N LYS A 353 10.17 -8.33 1.86
CA LYS A 353 9.43 -9.53 1.49
C LYS A 353 8.91 -9.37 0.07
N ARG A 354 8.96 -10.42 -0.76
CA ARG A 354 8.32 -10.38 -2.08
C ARG A 354 6.80 -10.32 -1.93
N MET A 355 6.13 -9.60 -2.81
CA MET A 355 4.68 -9.40 -2.76
C MET A 355 3.92 -10.74 -2.84
N ASP A 356 4.39 -11.69 -3.64
CA ASP A 356 3.79 -13.03 -3.74
C ASP A 356 4.05 -13.94 -2.52
N ALA A 357 4.98 -13.57 -1.66
CA ALA A 357 5.22 -14.20 -0.36
C ALA A 357 4.46 -13.52 0.78
N VAL A 358 3.85 -12.35 0.54
CA VAL A 358 3.00 -11.67 1.53
C VAL A 358 1.75 -12.51 1.79
N ARG A 359 1.41 -12.66 3.07
CA ARG A 359 0.25 -13.40 3.56
C ARG A 359 -0.56 -12.50 4.48
N GLU A 360 -1.81 -12.89 4.70
CA GLU A 360 -2.64 -12.28 5.73
C GLU A 360 -1.92 -12.32 7.09
N GLY A 361 -1.98 -11.22 7.83
CA GLY A 361 -1.29 -11.04 9.11
C GLY A 361 0.10 -10.41 9.01
N ASP A 362 0.76 -10.42 7.84
CA ASP A 362 2.02 -9.70 7.66
C ASP A 362 1.84 -8.19 7.85
N PHE A 363 2.93 -7.47 8.15
CA PHE A 363 2.96 -6.02 8.14
C PHE A 363 3.72 -5.49 6.93
N VAL A 364 3.13 -4.59 6.16
CA VAL A 364 3.75 -3.98 4.97
C VAL A 364 3.77 -2.46 5.08
N LYS A 365 4.85 -1.85 4.59
CA LYS A 365 5.05 -0.39 4.60
C LYS A 365 4.15 0.28 3.57
N THR A 366 3.35 1.24 4.02
CA THR A 366 2.50 2.11 3.20
C THR A 366 2.94 3.57 3.33
N SER A 367 2.31 4.49 2.60
CA SER A 367 2.49 5.95 2.79
C SER A 367 2.16 6.42 4.21
N TYR A 368 1.38 5.64 4.97
CA TYR A 368 0.97 5.92 6.35
C TYR A 368 1.69 5.05 7.40
N GLY A 369 2.82 4.43 7.03
CA GLY A 369 3.58 3.53 7.91
C GLY A 369 3.28 2.05 7.70
N PHE A 370 3.78 1.21 8.58
CA PHE A 370 3.53 -0.24 8.54
C PHE A 370 2.06 -0.54 8.88
N LYS A 371 1.38 -1.29 8.02
CA LYS A 371 -0.01 -1.72 8.16
C LYS A 371 -0.12 -3.23 8.07
N ARG A 372 -1.01 -3.81 8.87
CA ARG A 372 -1.30 -5.25 8.84
C ARG A 372 -2.09 -5.59 7.58
N VAL A 373 -1.67 -6.64 6.88
CA VAL A 373 -2.33 -7.18 5.70
C VAL A 373 -3.55 -7.96 6.14
N GLN A 374 -4.73 -7.56 5.69
CA GLN A 374 -6.00 -8.22 6.00
C GLN A 374 -6.31 -9.37 5.04
N SER A 375 -5.86 -9.29 3.79
CA SER A 375 -6.02 -10.34 2.78
C SER A 375 -4.99 -10.16 1.66
N ALA A 376 -4.66 -11.25 0.96
CA ALA A 376 -3.74 -11.24 -0.18
C ALA A 376 -4.33 -12.08 -1.33
N TRP A 377 -4.45 -11.49 -2.52
CA TRP A 377 -5.07 -12.13 -3.69
C TRP A 377 -4.20 -12.01 -4.95
N MET A 378 -4.21 -13.05 -5.79
CA MET A 378 -3.54 -13.03 -7.09
C MET A 378 -4.54 -12.63 -8.19
N ASN A 379 -4.42 -11.39 -8.69
CA ASN A 379 -5.34 -10.81 -9.67
C ASN A 379 -5.06 -11.21 -11.14
N GLY A 380 -4.40 -12.36 -11.36
CA GLY A 380 -4.01 -12.88 -12.67
C GLY A 380 -2.69 -12.34 -13.23
N ILE A 381 -2.40 -12.64 -14.49
CA ILE A 381 -1.18 -12.24 -15.20
C ILE A 381 -1.47 -10.99 -16.05
N ARG A 382 -0.64 -9.94 -15.92
CA ARG A 382 -0.77 -8.68 -16.68
C ARG A 382 0.56 -8.28 -17.31
N HIS A 383 0.49 -7.54 -18.42
CA HIS A 383 1.66 -6.87 -18.98
C HIS A 383 2.15 -5.76 -18.02
N VAL A 384 3.45 -5.72 -17.80
CA VAL A 384 4.11 -4.74 -16.93
C VAL A 384 5.17 -3.98 -17.70
N TYR A 385 5.32 -2.71 -17.37
CA TYR A 385 6.28 -1.78 -17.95
C TYR A 385 7.42 -1.55 -16.97
N ARG A 386 8.62 -1.30 -17.48
CA ARG A 386 9.80 -0.96 -16.68
C ARG A 386 10.17 0.49 -16.92
N ILE A 387 10.03 1.33 -15.89
CA ILE A 387 10.53 2.70 -15.87
C ILE A 387 12.00 2.67 -15.42
N GLN A 388 12.85 3.46 -16.07
CA GLN A 388 14.21 3.75 -15.62
C GLN A 388 14.25 5.21 -15.12
N LEU A 389 14.60 5.39 -13.85
CA LEU A 389 14.84 6.71 -13.28
C LEU A 389 16.28 7.18 -13.55
N LYS A 390 16.49 8.49 -13.56
CA LYS A 390 17.81 9.13 -13.78
C LYS A 390 18.85 8.75 -12.71
N ASP A 391 18.41 8.32 -11.54
CA ASP A 391 19.27 7.85 -10.46
C ASP A 391 19.61 6.37 -10.55
N GLY A 392 19.25 5.71 -11.66
CA GLY A 392 19.53 4.32 -11.95
C GLY A 392 18.51 3.34 -11.35
N GLN A 393 17.53 3.81 -10.57
CA GLN A 393 16.45 2.95 -10.09
C GLN A 393 15.56 2.48 -11.25
N HIS A 394 15.02 1.27 -11.09
CA HIS A 394 14.00 0.76 -11.99
C HIS A 394 12.74 0.40 -11.24
N ILE A 395 11.61 0.83 -11.78
CA ILE A 395 10.29 0.51 -11.22
C ILE A 395 9.55 -0.31 -12.26
N ARG A 396 8.95 -1.42 -11.83
CA ARG A 396 8.03 -2.21 -12.67
C ARG A 396 6.62 -2.01 -12.18
N ALA A 397 5.73 -1.62 -13.07
CA ALA A 397 4.32 -1.45 -12.75
C ALA A 397 3.42 -1.70 -13.95
N THR A 398 2.12 -1.85 -13.73
CA THR A 398 1.14 -1.92 -14.80
C THR A 398 0.95 -0.54 -15.45
N LYS A 399 0.40 -0.53 -16.66
CA LYS A 399 0.19 0.69 -17.46
C LYS A 399 -0.56 1.79 -16.69
N ASP A 400 -1.54 1.38 -15.90
CA ASP A 400 -2.44 2.20 -15.11
C ASP A 400 -1.93 2.55 -13.70
N HIS A 401 -0.68 2.17 -13.36
CA HIS A 401 -0.13 2.48 -12.03
C HIS A 401 0.22 3.96 -11.93
N LEU A 402 -0.26 4.62 -10.88
CA LEU A 402 -0.08 6.05 -10.67
C LEU A 402 1.23 6.36 -9.94
N PHE A 403 1.92 7.38 -10.42
CA PHE A 403 3.11 7.96 -9.85
C PHE A 403 2.84 9.43 -9.53
N LEU A 404 3.15 9.84 -8.30
CA LEU A 404 3.09 11.24 -7.93
C LEU A 404 4.26 11.98 -8.62
N THR A 405 3.97 13.06 -9.34
CA THR A 405 4.99 13.86 -10.04
C THR A 405 5.27 15.20 -9.35
N ALA A 406 6.53 15.64 -9.40
CA ALA A 406 6.97 16.89 -8.74
C ALA A 406 6.53 18.16 -9.47
N GLN A 407 6.21 18.07 -10.76
CA GLN A 407 5.46 19.12 -11.45
C GLN A 407 3.99 18.92 -11.08
N GLY A 408 3.44 19.83 -10.27
CA GLY A 408 2.01 19.89 -9.93
C GLY A 408 1.56 19.14 -8.66
N ASN A 409 2.37 18.27 -8.04
CA ASN A 409 1.87 17.29 -7.04
C ASN A 409 0.72 16.43 -7.60
N GLU A 410 0.72 16.21 -8.91
CA GLU A 410 -0.32 15.47 -9.62
C GLU A 410 0.04 13.98 -9.68
N TRP A 411 -0.97 13.13 -9.75
CA TRP A 411 -0.80 11.70 -9.96
C TRP A 411 -0.93 11.39 -11.44
N LYS A 412 0.15 10.97 -12.09
CA LYS A 412 0.15 10.52 -13.48
C LYS A 412 0.22 9.01 -13.59
N ARG A 413 -0.48 8.40 -14.53
CA ARG A 413 -0.34 6.98 -14.82
C ARG A 413 1.00 6.71 -15.48
N LEU A 414 1.49 5.47 -15.39
CA LEU A 414 2.74 5.09 -16.02
C LEU A 414 2.75 5.41 -17.52
N ASP A 415 1.63 5.23 -18.22
CA ASP A 415 1.53 5.54 -19.65
C ASP A 415 1.36 7.01 -19.99
N GLU A 416 1.21 7.87 -18.99
CA GLU A 416 1.19 9.33 -19.12
C GLU A 416 2.55 9.95 -18.73
N LEU A 417 3.49 9.14 -18.23
CA LEU A 417 4.82 9.61 -17.89
C LEU A 417 5.68 9.72 -19.15
N GLU A 418 6.28 10.89 -19.31
CA GLU A 418 7.25 11.15 -20.37
C GLU A 418 8.70 11.12 -19.82
N PRO A 419 9.69 10.72 -20.63
CA PRO A 419 11.10 10.82 -20.24
C PRO A 419 11.47 12.26 -19.85
N GLY A 420 11.76 12.49 -18.57
CA GLY A 420 12.00 13.82 -18.02
C GLY A 420 11.10 14.17 -16.83
N ASP A 421 9.96 13.49 -16.71
CA ASP A 421 9.05 13.64 -15.57
C ASP A 421 9.73 13.23 -14.26
N ASN A 422 9.57 14.08 -13.25
CA ASN A 422 10.09 13.82 -11.91
C ASN A 422 9.05 13.06 -11.10
N VAL A 423 9.32 11.81 -10.74
CA VAL A 423 8.45 11.02 -9.86
C VAL A 423 8.95 11.04 -8.41
N TYR A 424 8.02 11.10 -7.46
CA TYR A 424 8.36 10.99 -6.05
C TYR A 424 8.65 9.54 -5.67
N VAL A 425 9.78 9.34 -4.98
CA VAL A 425 10.14 8.07 -4.35
C VAL A 425 10.22 8.29 -2.84
N SER A 426 9.42 7.54 -2.06
CA SER A 426 9.35 7.73 -0.61
C SER A 426 10.60 7.20 0.09
N LEU A 427 11.36 8.11 0.71
CA LEU A 427 12.50 7.80 1.59
C LEU A 427 12.13 7.91 3.08
N LYS A 428 10.83 8.02 3.41
CA LYS A 428 10.39 8.16 4.81
C LYS A 428 10.73 6.89 5.59
N ASN A 429 11.51 7.06 6.66
CA ASN A 429 11.73 6.02 7.66
C ASN A 429 10.53 6.00 8.61
N PHE A 430 9.93 4.83 8.79
CA PHE A 430 9.03 4.57 9.91
C PHE A 430 9.79 3.68 10.89
N ALA A 431 9.97 4.14 12.12
CA ALA A 431 10.49 3.30 13.18
C ALA A 431 9.45 2.21 13.47
N HIS A 432 9.91 0.97 13.69
CA HIS A 432 9.06 -0.11 14.16
C HIS A 432 9.36 -0.36 15.64
N GLU A 433 8.33 -0.37 16.48
CA GLU A 433 8.40 -0.49 17.96
C GLU A 433 8.57 -1.96 18.44
N GLY A 434 9.20 -2.82 17.64
CA GLY A 434 9.40 -4.24 17.96
C GLY A 434 10.83 -4.57 18.42
N LYS A 435 10.99 -5.55 19.33
CA LYS A 435 12.30 -6.15 19.62
C LYS A 435 12.87 -6.75 18.32
N ILE A 436 14.05 -6.27 17.92
CA ILE A 436 14.79 -6.84 16.79
C ILE A 436 15.32 -8.21 17.24
N SER A 437 14.61 -9.29 16.91
CA SER A 437 15.11 -10.65 17.11
C SER A 437 16.14 -11.00 16.03
N SER A 438 17.06 -11.90 16.37
CA SER A 438 18.01 -12.47 15.41
C SER A 438 17.28 -13.49 14.53
N PRO A 439 17.26 -13.30 13.20
CA PRO A 439 16.65 -14.28 12.29
C PRO A 439 17.34 -15.65 12.40
N PRO A 440 16.60 -16.75 12.64
CA PRO A 440 17.20 -18.09 12.72
C PRO A 440 17.70 -18.56 11.35
N LEU A 441 18.78 -19.35 11.38
CA LEU A 441 19.43 -19.97 10.23
C LEU A 441 19.01 -21.45 10.16
N ASN A 442 17.83 -21.71 9.60
CA ASN A 442 17.30 -23.07 9.46
C ASN A 442 17.92 -23.77 8.23
N ILE A 443 19.19 -24.13 8.31
CA ILE A 443 19.96 -24.70 7.18
C ILE A 443 20.31 -26.15 7.48
N SER A 444 19.76 -27.06 6.67
CA SER A 444 20.17 -28.45 6.66
C SER A 444 21.37 -28.64 5.74
N LEU A 445 22.49 -29.10 6.29
CA LEU A 445 23.70 -29.41 5.54
C LEU A 445 23.92 -30.93 5.51
N PRO A 446 24.51 -31.49 4.44
CA PRO A 446 24.87 -32.89 4.40
C PRO A 446 25.85 -33.27 5.55
N GLU A 447 25.84 -34.54 5.97
CA GLU A 447 26.80 -35.01 6.97
C GLU A 447 28.22 -35.11 6.39
N PHE A 448 29.19 -34.46 7.03
CA PHE A 448 30.60 -34.54 6.65
C PHE A 448 31.45 -35.07 7.80
N ARG A 449 32.35 -36.01 7.48
CA ARG A 449 33.43 -36.42 8.39
C ARG A 449 34.50 -35.32 8.43
N SER A 450 34.38 -34.40 9.40
CA SER A 450 35.42 -33.41 9.70
C SER A 450 36.42 -33.98 10.71
N ARG A 451 37.72 -33.68 10.52
CA ARG A 451 38.78 -33.98 11.50
C ARG A 451 38.89 -32.93 12.62
N LYS A 452 38.31 -31.74 12.42
CA LYS A 452 38.33 -30.62 13.38
C LYS A 452 36.90 -30.26 13.77
N GLU A 453 36.69 -29.92 15.04
CA GLU A 453 35.42 -29.40 15.53
C GLU A 453 35.12 -28.07 14.83
N VAL A 454 33.89 -27.90 14.35
CA VAL A 454 33.40 -26.72 13.61
C VAL A 454 32.07 -26.34 14.22
N THR A 455 31.96 -25.12 14.72
CA THR A 455 30.68 -24.53 15.11
C THR A 455 30.06 -23.86 13.89
N LEU A 456 28.72 -23.85 13.80
CA LEU A 456 27.99 -23.09 12.79
C LEU A 456 26.99 -22.19 13.50
N PRO A 457 26.84 -20.92 13.10
CA PRO A 457 25.83 -20.04 13.67
C PRO A 457 24.41 -20.58 13.43
N GLU A 458 23.58 -20.59 14.48
CA GLU A 458 22.17 -20.97 14.41
C GLU A 458 21.24 -19.79 14.08
N ALA A 459 21.76 -18.57 14.15
CA ALA A 459 21.01 -17.34 13.85
C ALA A 459 21.93 -16.26 13.25
N LEU A 460 21.31 -15.32 12.54
CA LEU A 460 21.99 -14.24 11.85
C LEU A 460 22.53 -13.22 12.88
N SER A 461 23.84 -13.02 12.90
CA SER A 461 24.50 -12.02 13.74
C SER A 461 25.03 -10.83 12.92
N VAL A 462 25.34 -9.72 13.59
CA VAL A 462 25.99 -8.56 12.98
C VAL A 462 27.33 -8.97 12.37
N GLU A 463 28.13 -9.74 13.11
CA GLU A 463 29.44 -10.20 12.67
C GLU A 463 29.37 -11.16 11.47
N LEU A 464 28.35 -12.04 11.43
CA LEU A 464 28.12 -12.90 10.27
C LEU A 464 27.77 -12.05 9.05
N CYS A 465 26.90 -11.05 9.19
CA CYS A 465 26.54 -10.14 8.09
C CYS A 465 27.75 -9.34 7.57
N GLU A 466 28.58 -8.80 8.48
CA GLU A 466 29.83 -8.12 8.10
C GLU A 466 30.75 -9.03 7.29
N LEU A 467 30.96 -10.27 7.76
CA LEU A 467 31.77 -11.26 7.06
C LEU A 467 31.17 -11.63 5.70
N MET A 468 29.84 -11.81 5.62
CA MET A 468 29.13 -12.06 4.36
C MET A 468 29.36 -10.93 3.35
N GLY A 469 29.28 -9.68 3.80
CA GLY A 469 29.53 -8.50 2.96
C GLY A 469 30.97 -8.44 2.45
N LEU A 470 31.95 -8.71 3.33
CA LEU A 470 33.37 -8.78 2.95
C LEU A 470 33.65 -9.90 1.94
N ILE A 471 33.05 -11.08 2.13
CA ILE A 471 33.19 -12.20 1.20
C ILE A 471 32.60 -11.86 -0.17
N GLU A 472 31.47 -11.15 -0.22
CA GLU A 472 30.90 -10.69 -1.49
C GLU A 472 31.75 -9.63 -2.20
N ALA A 473 32.51 -8.82 -1.47
CA ALA A 473 33.43 -7.84 -2.04
C ALA A 473 34.75 -8.50 -2.48
N ASP A 474 35.61 -8.80 -1.50
CA ASP A 474 37.01 -9.21 -1.71
C ASP A 474 37.26 -10.70 -1.48
N GLY A 475 36.18 -11.47 -1.37
CA GLY A 475 36.24 -12.91 -1.17
C GLY A 475 35.70 -13.75 -2.32
N PHE A 476 35.85 -15.07 -2.15
CA PHE A 476 35.19 -16.10 -2.96
C PHE A 476 35.24 -17.46 -2.27
N LEU A 477 34.33 -18.36 -2.67
CA LEU A 477 34.38 -19.78 -2.30
C LEU A 477 35.08 -20.59 -3.39
N GLY A 478 35.89 -21.59 -3.02
CA GLY A 478 36.71 -22.37 -3.96
C GLY A 478 36.89 -23.86 -3.59
N ARG A 479 37.71 -24.58 -4.39
CA ARG A 479 38.02 -26.02 -4.29
C ARG A 479 39.52 -26.31 -4.11
N ARG A 480 39.91 -27.41 -3.44
CA ARG A 480 41.30 -27.81 -3.12
C ARG A 480 42.20 -28.10 -4.33
N HIS A 481 41.67 -28.42 -5.51
CA HIS A 481 42.45 -28.79 -6.69
C HIS A 481 42.48 -27.77 -7.82
N GLU A 482 41.88 -26.59 -7.60
CA GLU A 482 41.95 -25.50 -8.55
C GLU A 482 42.91 -24.45 -7.99
N ARG A 483 44.07 -24.29 -8.65
CA ARG A 483 45.02 -23.22 -8.28
C ARG A 483 44.28 -21.88 -8.30
N PRO A 484 44.61 -20.93 -7.40
CA PRO A 484 44.17 -19.56 -7.52
C PRO A 484 44.85 -18.94 -8.75
N VAL A 485 44.30 -19.22 -9.93
CA VAL A 485 44.64 -18.51 -11.16
C VAL A 485 43.76 -17.29 -11.20
N ALA A 486 44.36 -16.12 -11.40
CA ALA A 486 43.80 -14.79 -11.17
C ALA A 486 42.45 -14.47 -11.86
N HIS A 487 41.88 -15.38 -12.66
CA HIS A 487 40.74 -15.09 -13.53
C HIS A 487 39.69 -16.20 -13.67
N ARG A 488 39.58 -17.16 -12.72
CA ARG A 488 38.42 -18.09 -12.70
C ARG A 488 37.65 -18.01 -11.38
N ARG A 489 36.44 -17.43 -11.44
CA ARG A 489 35.42 -17.50 -10.38
C ARG A 489 34.30 -18.42 -10.89
N LEU A 490 34.13 -19.58 -10.26
CA LEU A 490 33.19 -20.62 -10.69
C LEU A 490 31.76 -20.38 -10.20
N SER A 491 30.79 -20.65 -11.06
CA SER A 491 29.42 -20.96 -10.69
C SER A 491 29.31 -22.46 -10.39
N GLY A 492 29.29 -22.84 -9.11
CA GLY A 492 29.15 -24.24 -8.68
C GLY A 492 27.90 -24.45 -7.84
N THR A 493 27.48 -25.70 -7.69
CA THR A 493 26.42 -26.07 -6.74
C THR A 493 26.97 -26.05 -5.29
N PRO A 494 26.14 -25.76 -4.25
CA PRO A 494 26.62 -25.62 -2.87
C PRO A 494 27.45 -26.80 -2.35
N ALA A 495 27.18 -28.02 -2.84
CA ALA A 495 27.83 -29.27 -2.42
C ALA A 495 29.32 -29.38 -2.82
N GLU A 496 29.85 -28.44 -3.60
CA GLU A 496 31.16 -28.60 -4.23
C GLU A 496 32.25 -27.66 -3.68
N TYR A 497 31.94 -26.76 -2.76
CA TYR A 497 32.91 -25.83 -2.17
C TYR A 497 33.59 -26.44 -0.94
N ASP A 498 34.92 -26.25 -0.81
CA ASP A 498 35.69 -26.75 0.34
C ASP A 498 36.47 -25.68 1.12
N ARG A 499 36.58 -24.46 0.57
CA ARG A 499 37.37 -23.36 1.14
C ARG A 499 36.69 -22.01 0.90
N ALA A 500 36.89 -21.07 1.81
CA ALA A 500 36.59 -19.65 1.62
C ALA A 500 37.90 -18.85 1.59
N TYR A 501 37.94 -17.79 0.79
CA TYR A 501 39.11 -16.92 0.62
C TYR A 501 38.71 -15.45 0.79
N LEU A 502 39.63 -14.65 1.32
CA LEU A 502 39.56 -13.19 1.41
C LEU A 502 40.91 -12.59 1.01
N ALA A 503 40.89 -11.50 0.27
CA ALA A 503 42.08 -10.73 -0.08
C ALA A 503 42.11 -9.40 0.67
N PHE A 504 43.29 -8.98 1.11
CA PHE A 504 43.52 -7.74 1.83
C PHE A 504 44.74 -6.99 1.28
N ASP A 505 44.77 -5.67 1.46
CA ASP A 505 45.98 -4.88 1.23
C ASP A 505 47.00 -5.14 2.36
N TRP A 506 48.27 -4.89 2.09
CA TRP A 506 49.37 -5.01 3.03
C TRP A 506 49.20 -4.11 4.27
N GLN A 507 48.44 -3.02 4.14
CA GLN A 507 48.22 -2.04 5.21
C GLN A 507 47.01 -2.37 6.11
N ASP A 508 46.23 -3.41 5.80
CA ASP A 508 44.94 -3.70 6.45
C ASP A 508 45.05 -4.63 7.67
N GLN A 509 46.19 -4.62 8.41
CA GLN A 509 46.39 -5.51 9.55
C GLN A 509 45.26 -5.46 10.61
N PRO A 510 44.72 -4.29 11.01
CA PRO A 510 43.61 -4.25 11.97
C PRO A 510 42.31 -4.89 11.45
N LEU A 511 42.05 -4.81 10.14
CA LEU A 511 40.90 -5.44 9.51
C LEU A 511 41.07 -6.95 9.47
N ILE A 512 42.28 -7.43 9.15
CA ILE A 512 42.63 -8.85 9.17
C ILE A 512 42.41 -9.43 10.58
N ASP A 513 42.93 -8.76 11.62
CA ASP A 513 42.79 -9.21 13.01
C ASP A 513 41.31 -9.33 13.42
N ARG A 514 40.48 -8.35 13.00
CA ARG A 514 39.04 -8.38 13.22
C ARG A 514 38.36 -9.55 12.50
N VAL A 515 38.71 -9.80 11.23
CA VAL A 515 38.14 -10.92 10.46
C VAL A 515 38.54 -12.26 11.04
N VAL A 516 39.79 -12.41 11.48
CA VAL A 516 40.27 -13.62 12.16
C VAL A 516 39.50 -13.84 13.47
N ALA A 517 39.28 -12.79 14.27
CA ALA A 517 38.50 -12.86 15.49
C ALA A 517 37.02 -13.22 15.24
N ILE A 518 36.40 -12.61 14.23
CA ILE A 518 35.01 -12.93 13.81
C ILE A 518 34.92 -14.41 13.39
N SER A 519 35.87 -14.88 12.59
CA SER A 519 35.89 -16.27 12.10
C SER A 519 36.07 -17.28 13.23
N LEU A 520 36.97 -17.00 14.19
CA LEU A 520 37.13 -17.81 15.39
C LEU A 520 35.85 -17.86 16.22
N LYS A 521 35.19 -16.72 16.41
CA LYS A 521 33.93 -16.63 17.17
C LYS A 521 32.78 -17.39 16.48
N LEU A 522 32.65 -17.25 15.16
CA LEU A 522 31.52 -17.84 14.42
C LEU A 522 31.72 -19.34 14.15
N PHE A 523 32.94 -19.76 13.81
CA PHE A 523 33.19 -21.11 13.27
C PHE A 523 34.16 -21.96 14.09
N GLY A 524 34.76 -21.39 15.16
CA GLY A 524 35.84 -22.04 15.91
C GLY A 524 37.14 -22.18 15.11
N GLN A 525 37.23 -21.52 13.94
CA GLN A 525 38.36 -21.66 13.02
C GLN A 525 38.77 -20.29 12.45
N PRO A 526 40.07 -19.94 12.47
CA PRO A 526 40.55 -18.69 11.89
C PRO A 526 40.74 -18.82 10.38
N PHE A 527 40.70 -17.69 9.69
CA PHE A 527 41.36 -17.59 8.38
C PHE A 527 42.88 -17.59 8.58
N THR A 528 43.62 -18.33 7.75
CA THR A 528 45.09 -18.38 7.78
C THR A 528 45.69 -17.84 6.49
N GLU A 529 46.81 -17.12 6.60
CA GLU A 529 47.50 -16.54 5.45
C GLU A 529 48.05 -17.62 4.52
N VAL A 530 47.90 -17.41 3.21
CA VAL A 530 48.45 -18.28 2.15
C VAL A 530 49.35 -17.47 1.22
N LYS A 531 50.34 -18.14 0.63
CA LYS A 531 51.32 -17.47 -0.24
C LYS A 531 50.65 -16.85 -1.46
N SER A 532 50.80 -15.54 -1.62
CA SER A 532 50.36 -14.76 -2.79
C SER A 532 51.44 -13.73 -3.12
N ARG A 533 51.53 -13.33 -4.40
CA ARG A 533 52.57 -12.41 -4.91
C ARG A 533 52.13 -10.95 -4.97
N THR A 534 50.83 -10.68 -4.95
CA THR A 534 50.25 -9.37 -5.28
C THR A 534 49.53 -8.71 -4.10
N CYS A 535 48.98 -9.51 -3.19
CA CYS A 535 48.21 -9.07 -2.03
C CYS A 535 48.29 -10.13 -0.93
N ARG A 536 47.80 -9.81 0.26
CA ARG A 536 47.69 -10.77 1.35
C ARG A 536 46.41 -11.57 1.19
N VAL A 537 46.52 -12.88 1.04
CA VAL A 537 45.35 -13.76 0.86
C VAL A 537 45.21 -14.64 2.07
N PHE A 538 43.99 -14.67 2.60
CA PHE A 538 43.62 -15.41 3.79
C PHE A 538 42.61 -16.49 3.40
N GLN A 539 42.79 -17.70 3.92
CA GLN A 539 42.01 -18.87 3.59
C GLN A 539 41.40 -19.51 4.84
N LEU A 540 40.13 -19.89 4.75
CA LEU A 540 39.49 -20.80 5.70
C LEU A 540 39.25 -22.15 5.00
N ALA A 541 39.99 -23.17 5.42
CA ALA A 541 39.97 -24.49 4.82
C ALA A 541 39.01 -25.44 5.55
N SER A 542 37.71 -25.25 5.33
CA SER A 542 36.66 -26.09 5.92
C SER A 542 35.49 -26.26 4.96
N THR A 543 35.26 -27.50 4.53
CA THR A 543 34.12 -27.86 3.68
C THR A 543 32.80 -27.51 4.32
N ARG A 544 32.66 -27.81 5.62
CA ARG A 544 31.42 -27.52 6.36
C ARG A 544 31.10 -26.04 6.38
N VAL A 545 32.10 -25.17 6.59
CA VAL A 545 31.90 -23.71 6.58
C VAL A 545 31.68 -23.19 5.16
N ALA A 546 32.45 -23.65 4.17
CA ALA A 546 32.29 -23.21 2.79
C ALA A 546 30.88 -23.56 2.24
N GLN A 547 30.37 -24.75 2.55
CA GLN A 547 29.01 -25.14 2.15
C GLN A 547 27.93 -24.39 2.92
N PHE A 548 28.14 -24.12 4.22
CA PHE A 548 27.25 -23.24 4.99
C PHE A 548 27.16 -21.85 4.35
N LEU A 549 28.31 -21.23 4.02
CA LEU A 549 28.38 -19.93 3.36
C LEU A 549 27.68 -19.95 1.98
N ALA A 550 27.84 -21.04 1.21
CA ALA A 550 27.12 -21.22 -0.04
C ALA A 550 25.60 -21.36 0.18
N ALA A 551 25.17 -22.11 1.19
CA ALA A 551 23.76 -22.34 1.52
C ALA A 551 23.05 -21.08 2.01
N ILE A 552 23.73 -20.17 2.72
CA ILE A 552 23.20 -18.84 3.05
C ILE A 552 23.21 -17.87 1.85
N GLY A 553 23.65 -18.31 0.67
CA GLY A 553 23.53 -17.56 -0.58
C GLY A 553 24.79 -16.86 -1.08
N LEU A 554 25.96 -17.06 -0.46
CA LEU A 554 27.23 -16.49 -0.92
C LEU A 554 27.84 -17.33 -2.05
N THR A 555 27.25 -17.23 -3.23
CA THR A 555 27.67 -18.00 -4.42
C THR A 555 27.73 -17.11 -5.67
N GLY A 556 28.41 -17.60 -6.71
CA GLY A 556 28.49 -16.92 -7.99
C GLY A 556 29.78 -16.12 -8.19
N ASN A 557 29.76 -15.26 -9.21
CA ASN A 557 30.91 -14.46 -9.64
C ASN A 557 30.53 -12.97 -9.71
N ALA A 558 31.48 -12.12 -10.12
CA ALA A 558 31.28 -10.66 -10.17
C ALA A 558 30.05 -10.22 -10.98
N HIS A 559 29.59 -11.02 -11.95
CA HIS A 559 28.41 -10.73 -12.78
C HIS A 559 27.11 -11.32 -12.23
N THR A 560 27.18 -12.34 -11.38
CA THR A 560 26.00 -13.08 -10.89
C THR A 560 25.72 -12.90 -9.41
N LYS A 561 26.69 -12.36 -8.64
CA LYS A 561 26.54 -12.11 -7.20
C LYS A 561 25.34 -11.22 -6.88
N LYS A 562 24.61 -11.54 -5.82
CA LYS A 562 23.42 -10.82 -5.36
C LYS A 562 23.48 -10.68 -3.85
N VAL A 563 22.78 -9.70 -3.29
CA VAL A 563 22.55 -9.66 -1.85
C VAL A 563 21.77 -10.93 -1.47
N PRO A 564 22.26 -11.74 -0.52
CA PRO A 564 21.54 -12.93 -0.08
C PRO A 564 20.13 -12.61 0.39
N GLU A 565 19.16 -13.46 0.05
CA GLU A 565 17.74 -13.25 0.39
C GLU A 565 17.53 -13.12 1.90
N LEU A 566 18.27 -13.92 2.68
CA LEU A 566 18.27 -13.85 4.14
C LEU A 566 18.65 -12.47 4.67
N VAL A 567 19.58 -11.77 4.01
CA VAL A 567 19.99 -10.40 4.39
C VAL A 567 18.93 -9.38 3.92
N LEU A 568 18.39 -9.54 2.71
CA LEU A 568 17.33 -8.66 2.21
C LEU A 568 16.08 -8.71 3.09
N SER A 569 15.73 -9.89 3.58
CA SER A 569 14.59 -10.13 4.46
C SER A 569 14.91 -9.93 5.95
N ALA A 570 16.13 -9.52 6.31
CA ALA A 570 16.51 -9.23 7.68
C ALA A 570 16.26 -7.76 8.07
N PRO A 571 16.17 -7.46 9.38
CA PRO A 571 16.03 -6.09 9.87
C PRO A 571 17.17 -5.17 9.42
N ALA A 572 16.90 -3.85 9.40
CA ALA A 572 17.84 -2.84 8.93
C ALA A 572 19.22 -2.89 9.61
N LEU A 573 19.29 -3.36 10.87
CA LEU A 573 20.54 -3.59 11.60
C LEU A 573 21.46 -4.57 10.86
N TYR A 574 20.93 -5.72 10.46
CA TYR A 574 21.69 -6.78 9.77
C TYR A 574 22.00 -6.40 8.31
N GLN A 575 21.03 -5.75 7.65
CA GLN A 575 21.26 -5.14 6.34
C GLN A 575 22.43 -4.15 6.39
N GLY A 576 22.48 -3.29 7.42
CA GLY A 576 23.54 -2.31 7.62
C GLY A 576 24.90 -2.96 7.86
N ALA A 577 24.94 -4.03 8.65
CA ALA A 577 26.15 -4.82 8.90
C ALA A 577 26.69 -5.48 7.61
N PHE A 578 25.81 -6.03 6.77
CA PHE A 578 26.21 -6.56 5.46
C PHE A 578 26.75 -5.47 4.54
N LEU A 579 26.07 -4.33 4.46
CA LEU A 579 26.55 -3.20 3.68
C LEU A 579 27.90 -2.70 4.18
N ARG A 580 28.14 -2.68 5.49
CA ARG A 580 29.42 -2.28 6.08
C ARG A 580 30.57 -3.15 5.55
N GLY A 581 30.39 -4.47 5.54
CA GLY A 581 31.38 -5.39 4.97
C GLY A 581 31.58 -5.19 3.46
N LEU A 582 30.49 -5.03 2.71
CA LEU A 582 30.54 -4.83 1.26
C LEU A 582 31.25 -3.52 0.86
N PHE A 583 30.96 -2.42 1.56
CA PHE A 583 31.60 -1.12 1.35
C PHE A 583 33.03 -1.05 1.90
N GLU A 584 33.39 -1.91 2.86
CA GLU A 584 34.78 -2.03 3.29
C GLU A 584 35.67 -2.56 2.17
N GLY A 585 35.20 -3.55 1.41
CA GLY A 585 35.99 -4.11 0.29
C GLY A 585 35.85 -3.31 -1.00
N ASP A 586 34.72 -3.47 -1.69
CA ASP A 586 34.47 -2.88 -3.03
C ASP A 586 34.16 -1.37 -2.97
N GLY A 587 33.98 -0.81 -1.77
CA GLY A 587 33.61 0.58 -1.54
C GLY A 587 34.82 1.53 -1.43
N HIS A 588 34.63 2.74 -1.94
CA HIS A 588 35.60 3.83 -1.86
C HIS A 588 34.97 5.06 -1.19
N ARG A 589 35.84 5.89 -0.60
CA ARG A 589 35.47 7.13 0.06
C ARG A 589 36.39 8.26 -0.40
N THR A 590 35.81 9.42 -0.66
CA THR A 590 36.52 10.70 -0.82
C THR A 590 36.00 11.71 0.22
N GLN A 591 36.46 12.96 0.19
CA GLN A 591 36.00 14.00 1.12
C GLN A 591 34.50 14.26 1.06
N ASN A 592 33.84 14.08 -0.09
CA ASN A 592 32.42 14.42 -0.28
C ASN A 592 31.60 13.30 -0.92
N LEU A 593 32.13 12.08 -0.98
CA LEU A 593 31.50 10.95 -1.66
C LEU A 593 31.80 9.63 -0.96
N ILE A 594 30.77 8.80 -0.82
CA ILE A 594 30.93 7.36 -0.59
C ILE A 594 30.41 6.65 -1.84
N GLY A 595 31.20 5.74 -2.40
CA GLY A 595 30.83 5.05 -3.62
C GLY A 595 31.13 3.56 -3.61
N LEU A 596 30.41 2.80 -4.41
CA LEU A 596 30.56 1.36 -4.61
C LEU A 596 30.54 1.06 -6.10
N THR A 597 31.51 0.31 -6.61
CA THR A 597 31.60 -0.02 -8.04
C THR A 597 31.38 -1.51 -8.27
N SER A 598 30.56 -1.87 -9.26
CA SER A 598 30.33 -3.28 -9.63
C SER A 598 30.05 -3.41 -11.12
N VAL A 599 30.40 -4.57 -11.69
CA VAL A 599 29.99 -4.98 -13.05
C VAL A 599 28.56 -5.53 -13.07
N ASN A 600 27.98 -5.84 -11.91
CA ASN A 600 26.61 -6.33 -11.80
C ASN A 600 25.66 -5.19 -11.35
N PRO A 601 24.84 -4.62 -12.27
CA PRO A 601 23.87 -3.57 -11.92
C PRO A 601 22.76 -4.08 -10.98
N GLN A 602 22.44 -5.37 -11.00
CA GLN A 602 21.41 -5.95 -10.13
C GLN A 602 21.83 -5.87 -8.65
N LEU A 603 23.11 -6.16 -8.36
CA LEU A 603 23.67 -6.03 -7.01
C LEU A 603 23.56 -4.58 -6.52
N LEU A 604 23.95 -3.61 -7.36
CA LEU A 604 23.86 -2.19 -6.99
C LEU A 604 22.42 -1.74 -6.78
N ALA A 605 21.46 -2.25 -7.56
CA ALA A 605 20.04 -1.96 -7.34
C ALA A 605 19.54 -2.50 -5.99
N GLN A 606 19.97 -3.70 -5.57
CA GLN A 606 19.66 -4.26 -4.25
C GLN A 606 20.29 -3.42 -3.12
N VAL A 607 21.54 -2.98 -3.30
CA VAL A 607 22.22 -2.08 -2.35
C VAL A 607 21.51 -0.72 -2.26
N GLN A 608 21.13 -0.12 -3.39
CA GLN A 608 20.38 1.14 -3.44
C GLN A 608 19.03 1.01 -2.74
N LEU A 609 18.35 -0.13 -2.87
CA LEU A 609 17.10 -0.41 -2.17
C LEU A 609 17.29 -0.49 -0.65
N MET A 610 18.32 -1.20 -0.18
CA MET A 610 18.64 -1.29 1.26
C MET A 610 19.00 0.07 1.85
N LEU A 611 19.82 0.86 1.14
CA LEU A 611 20.16 2.23 1.54
C LEU A 611 18.92 3.12 1.61
N SER A 612 18.03 3.03 0.62
CA SER A 612 16.77 3.78 0.59
C SER A 612 15.85 3.40 1.77
N ASN A 613 15.81 2.12 2.15
CA ASN A 613 15.08 1.67 3.35
C ASN A 613 15.62 2.26 4.66
N MET A 614 16.90 2.63 4.68
CA MET A 614 17.55 3.30 5.79
C MET A 614 17.42 4.83 5.71
N GLY A 615 16.75 5.36 4.68
CA GLY A 615 16.62 6.80 4.42
C GLY A 615 17.90 7.43 3.88
N ILE A 616 18.74 6.65 3.19
CA ILE A 616 19.98 7.09 2.54
C ILE A 616 19.74 7.11 1.04
N TYR A 617 19.72 8.30 0.46
CA TYR A 617 19.62 8.44 -1.00
C TYR A 617 20.96 8.10 -1.68
N SER A 618 20.90 7.36 -2.79
CA SER A 618 22.07 7.05 -3.61
C SER A 618 21.71 7.05 -5.10
N ASN A 619 22.71 7.25 -5.96
CA ASN A 619 22.57 7.33 -7.40
C ASN A 619 23.48 6.30 -8.08
N ILE A 620 22.94 5.51 -9.01
CA ILE A 620 23.69 4.55 -9.82
C ILE A 620 23.95 5.16 -11.20
N ARG A 621 25.22 5.20 -11.62
CA ARG A 621 25.63 5.64 -12.96
C ARG A 621 26.43 4.57 -13.67
N ARG A 622 26.24 4.46 -14.97
CA ARG A 622 27.14 3.68 -15.84
C ARG A 622 28.45 4.44 -16.00
N ARG A 623 29.57 3.77 -15.75
CA ARG A 623 30.92 4.28 -15.97
C ARG A 623 31.50 3.53 -17.16
N ILE A 624 31.64 4.24 -18.27
CA ILE A 624 32.33 3.72 -19.47
C ILE A 624 33.82 3.84 -19.18
N ASP A 625 34.40 2.81 -18.60
CA ASP A 625 35.81 2.78 -18.25
C ASP A 625 36.51 1.70 -19.08
N ARG A 626 37.32 2.12 -20.05
CA ARG A 626 38.13 1.23 -20.90
C ARG A 626 39.44 0.80 -20.23
N SER A 627 39.72 1.23 -18.99
CA SER A 627 41.01 0.97 -18.31
C SER A 627 41.08 -0.35 -17.52
N GLY A 628 39.96 -1.07 -17.35
CA GLY A 628 39.91 -2.31 -16.58
C GLY A 628 40.22 -3.58 -17.38
N PHE A 629 40.87 -4.56 -16.75
CA PHE A 629 41.28 -5.87 -17.31
C PHE A 629 40.20 -6.69 -18.07
N SER A 630 38.90 -6.38 -17.93
CA SER A 630 37.80 -7.13 -18.56
C SER A 630 37.08 -6.39 -19.70
N GLY A 631 37.38 -5.12 -19.96
CA GLY A 631 36.70 -4.31 -20.99
C GLY A 631 35.18 -4.13 -20.80
N ALA A 632 34.60 -4.61 -19.70
CA ALA A 632 33.16 -4.60 -19.44
C ALA A 632 32.70 -3.28 -18.80
N ASP A 633 31.49 -2.85 -19.16
CA ASP A 633 30.82 -1.71 -18.52
C ASP A 633 30.74 -1.89 -17.01
N ARG A 634 31.15 -0.87 -16.27
CA ARG A 634 31.02 -0.82 -14.81
C ARG A 634 29.91 0.12 -14.43
N TRP A 635 29.32 -0.13 -13.27
CA TRP A 635 28.31 0.71 -12.67
C TRP A 635 28.85 1.20 -11.33
N ALA A 636 28.60 2.47 -11.01
CA ALA A 636 29.01 3.10 -9.77
C ALA A 636 27.78 3.62 -9.03
N LEU A 637 27.57 3.15 -7.80
CA LEU A 637 26.61 3.68 -6.86
C LEU A 637 27.30 4.75 -6.02
N ASN A 638 26.69 5.92 -5.88
CA ASN A 638 27.26 7.10 -5.23
C ASN A 638 26.30 7.70 -4.20
N ILE A 639 26.83 8.03 -3.02
CA ILE A 639 26.20 8.80 -1.96
C ILE A 639 26.99 10.10 -1.82
N SER A 640 26.39 11.23 -2.21
CA SER A 640 27.07 12.53 -2.29
C SER A 640 26.48 13.61 -1.40
N LYS A 641 25.21 13.49 -0.98
CA LYS A 641 24.56 14.48 -0.13
C LYS A 641 25.08 14.36 1.30
N LYS A 642 25.49 15.48 1.91
CA LYS A 642 25.99 15.54 3.30
C LYS A 642 25.07 14.81 4.28
N SER A 643 23.76 15.06 4.24
CA SER A 643 22.78 14.39 5.11
C SER A 643 22.76 12.86 4.96
N ASP A 644 22.92 12.37 3.73
CA ASP A 644 22.89 10.93 3.43
C ASP A 644 24.23 10.27 3.79
N ILE A 645 25.35 10.96 3.61
CA ILE A 645 26.67 10.52 4.10
C ILE A 645 26.64 10.40 5.62
N THR A 646 26.11 11.39 6.35
CA THR A 646 25.98 11.32 7.81
C THR A 646 25.11 10.13 8.24
N ARG A 647 23.98 9.89 7.57
CA ARG A 647 23.13 8.72 7.84
C ARG A 647 23.84 7.40 7.53
N PHE A 648 24.61 7.35 6.44
CA PHE A 648 25.42 6.19 6.10
C PHE A 648 26.43 5.89 7.21
N MET A 649 27.17 6.90 7.68
CA MET A 649 28.14 6.70 8.76
C MET A 649 27.49 6.24 10.07
N LEU A 650 26.30 6.74 10.38
CA LEU A 650 25.55 6.35 11.58
C LEU A 650 24.99 4.92 11.49
N LYS A 651 24.43 4.52 10.34
CA LYS A 651 23.66 3.28 10.20
C LYS A 651 24.45 2.11 9.61
N VAL A 652 25.43 2.42 8.77
CA VAL A 652 26.26 1.45 8.05
C VAL A 652 27.70 1.57 8.55
N GLY A 653 28.36 2.70 8.28
CA GLY A 653 29.77 2.92 8.61
C GLY A 653 30.72 1.99 7.84
N PHE A 654 31.98 1.96 8.27
CA PHE A 654 33.03 1.07 7.75
C PHE A 654 33.56 0.15 8.86
N MET A 655 34.31 -0.89 8.49
CA MET A 655 34.98 -1.75 9.46
C MET A 655 36.34 -1.18 9.89
N SER A 656 37.04 -0.47 9.00
CA SER A 656 38.34 0.12 9.28
C SER A 656 38.26 1.55 9.86
N GLU A 657 39.11 1.84 10.85
CA GLU A 657 39.21 3.19 11.44
C GLU A 657 39.61 4.26 10.39
N ARG A 658 40.47 3.88 9.44
CA ARG A 658 40.89 4.75 8.33
C ARG A 658 39.70 5.27 7.53
N LYS A 659 38.76 4.39 7.16
CA LYS A 659 37.56 4.77 6.41
C LYS A 659 36.48 5.40 7.31
N ASN A 660 36.52 5.19 8.64
CA ASN A 660 35.62 5.80 9.61
C ASN A 660 35.98 7.22 10.09
N ARG A 661 37.15 7.77 9.72
CA ARG A 661 37.54 9.15 10.11
C ARG A 661 36.45 10.17 9.77
N ALA A 662 36.31 11.24 10.56
CA ALA A 662 35.31 12.27 10.31
C ALA A 662 35.39 12.84 8.88
N PHE A 663 34.24 13.20 8.31
CA PHE A 663 34.17 13.92 7.04
C PHE A 663 34.40 15.41 7.31
N ASP A 664 35.34 16.02 6.59
CA ASP A 664 35.50 17.47 6.58
C ASP A 664 34.60 18.05 5.48
N PHE A 665 33.57 18.78 5.90
CA PHE A 665 32.58 19.40 5.01
C PHE A 665 32.85 20.90 4.80
N SER A 666 34.04 21.39 5.13
CA SER A 666 34.43 22.77 4.89
C SER A 666 34.43 23.06 3.38
N PRO A 667 33.87 24.20 2.92
CA PRO A 667 33.94 24.57 1.50
C PRO A 667 35.39 24.79 1.07
N GLN A 668 35.78 24.31 -0.11
CA GLN A 668 37.01 24.72 -0.80
C GLN A 668 36.75 25.98 -1.63
#